data_AF-A0A817BXG2-F1
#
_entry.id   AF-A0A817BXG2-F1
#
_cell.length_a   1.000
_cell.length_b   1.000
_cell.length_c   1.000
_cell.angle_alpha   90.00
_cell.angle_beta   90.00
_cell.angle_gamma   90.00
#
_symmetry.space_group_name_H-M   'P 1'
#
loop_
_entity.id
_entity.type
_entity.pdbx_description
1 polymer ?
#
loop_
_entity_poly.entity_id
_entity_poly.type
_entity_poly.pdbx_seq_one_letter_code
_entity_poly.pdbx_strand_id
1 'polypeptide(L)'
;MLRQRLFFLYLFILFTGIFAWKYDSHIQNGDTEHDDKNKFRFENPSQPSFDNNKYETKLFPSKTVNNDGYQQPNADQFLPQRSIDSYRQSSSTPLASSSECKYDLKKYCNKGSQKLISNLKVLQCVDDLDKAANLISKECQHLIYNFKYNMTHYPLFDEAVIKYCSNDITLSHECESFAGVHGSGRLVICLYDHLPNITDPTCRYFINQVQVVAFNDWRLTEYFVEACKPDIGIFECGRLDDDNQAILHEPGAVISCLSQKHNLLAPQCRKEIFRLAEMQSDDYHLDRALYFACRDEREHLCGYVASGNGRVYRCLYEQTSNYMMSPACRKEVRRRQSLVVANVKTDAPLIRACSNEIHEYNKCSVDPDEDDQKSSLVKLLLCLEEILKLGNNVQDECQREMLVHRRMLMSDYALLPELQSQCNNERIQYCPSLFQQGASGTIGQRDGRMIHCLLAAARKEKNFSNRCLSVVNSLVRAVDPGSDIRADPLLESTCRPVIDILCPRVKPGDSNVILCLLDNLKNARMTEDCEDRLMEVAYLLARDWRLTPRLLRTCQTSLVTFCHLPKDWSMNQDISGVQVGMYLGCLYQQRQQLDRKCRSELKRIMHIRTQSIGLMPEIEDNCLADLAICKNPEIKGEVRKNLKYKEYIVKFL
;
A
#
# COMPACT_ATOMS: atom_id res chain seq x y z
N MET A 1 -30.02 -63.26 -13.89
CA MET A 1 -29.71 -63.01 -15.32
C MET A 1 -30.69 -62.09 -16.07
N LEU A 2 -31.78 -61.56 -15.48
CA LEU A 2 -32.58 -60.50 -16.15
C LEU A 2 -32.17 -59.05 -15.79
N ARG A 3 -31.41 -58.84 -14.71
CA ARG A 3 -30.90 -57.50 -14.33
C ARG A 3 -29.65 -57.05 -15.09
N GLN A 4 -28.96 -57.96 -15.79
CA GLN A 4 -27.78 -57.65 -16.61
C GLN A 4 -28.12 -57.35 -18.08
N ARG A 5 -29.35 -57.63 -18.55
CA ARG A 5 -29.76 -57.33 -19.93
C ARG A 5 -30.48 -55.99 -20.10
N LEU A 6 -31.01 -55.40 -19.03
CA LEU A 6 -31.60 -54.05 -19.04
C LEU A 6 -30.56 -52.93 -18.90
N PHE A 7 -29.38 -53.21 -18.33
CA PHE A 7 -28.31 -52.23 -18.14
C PHE A 7 -27.54 -51.92 -19.45
N PHE A 8 -27.51 -52.86 -20.41
CA PHE A 8 -26.87 -52.64 -21.72
C PHE A 8 -27.76 -51.91 -22.74
N LEU A 9 -29.10 -51.98 -22.59
CA LEU A 9 -30.05 -51.28 -23.48
C LEU A 9 -30.18 -49.77 -23.17
N TYR A 10 -29.93 -49.35 -21.93
CA TYR A 10 -29.95 -47.94 -21.56
C TYR A 10 -28.64 -47.21 -21.90
N LEU A 11 -27.51 -47.92 -21.94
CA LEU A 11 -26.20 -47.39 -22.33
C LEU A 11 -26.00 -47.28 -23.85
N PHE A 12 -26.81 -47.99 -24.66
CA PHE A 12 -26.73 -47.92 -26.12
C PHE A 12 -27.50 -46.71 -26.71
N ILE A 13 -28.53 -46.22 -26.01
CA ILE A 13 -29.38 -45.10 -26.44
C ILE A 13 -28.71 -43.74 -26.19
N LEU A 14 -27.77 -43.64 -25.25
CA LEU A 14 -27.01 -42.40 -25.00
C LEU A 14 -25.77 -42.23 -25.91
N PHE A 15 -25.41 -43.25 -26.70
CA PHE A 15 -24.14 -43.24 -27.46
C PHE A 15 -24.27 -43.34 -28.99
N THR A 16 -25.48 -43.34 -29.59
CA THR A 16 -25.66 -43.53 -31.05
C THR A 16 -26.65 -42.56 -31.71
N GLY A 17 -26.50 -41.26 -31.43
CA GLY A 17 -27.23 -40.19 -32.12
C GLY A 17 -26.33 -39.00 -32.45
N ILE A 18 -25.28 -39.24 -33.23
CA ILE A 18 -24.35 -38.24 -33.77
C ILE A 18 -24.74 -37.98 -35.24
N PHE A 19 -24.45 -36.75 -35.72
CA PHE A 19 -24.33 -36.28 -37.12
C PHE A 19 -25.60 -35.81 -37.84
N ALA A 20 -25.69 -34.53 -38.23
CA ALA A 20 -25.02 -33.95 -39.40
C ALA A 20 -25.49 -32.51 -39.72
N TRP A 21 -24.51 -31.61 -40.00
CA TRP A 21 -24.44 -30.54 -41.03
C TRP A 21 -25.48 -29.39 -41.04
N LYS A 22 -25.28 -28.19 -41.61
CA LYS A 22 -24.19 -27.29 -42.06
C LYS A 22 -24.93 -26.13 -42.79
N TYR A 23 -24.38 -24.90 -42.75
CA TYR A 23 -24.54 -23.82 -43.77
C TYR A 23 -25.69 -22.78 -43.67
N ASP A 24 -25.31 -21.59 -43.19
CA ASP A 24 -25.22 -20.28 -43.88
C ASP A 24 -26.43 -19.46 -44.41
N SER A 25 -26.32 -18.16 -44.10
CA SER A 25 -26.69 -16.95 -44.88
C SER A 25 -28.09 -16.29 -44.85
N HIS A 26 -28.04 -15.04 -44.34
CA HIS A 26 -28.57 -13.77 -44.92
C HIS A 26 -30.05 -13.33 -44.82
N ILE A 27 -30.19 -12.06 -44.36
CA ILE A 27 -31.11 -10.98 -44.85
C ILE A 27 -32.58 -11.07 -44.34
N GLN A 28 -33.28 -10.05 -43.82
CA GLN A 28 -33.27 -8.59 -44.03
C GLN A 28 -34.00 -7.83 -42.90
N ASN A 29 -33.75 -6.53 -42.86
CA ASN A 29 -34.39 -5.44 -42.10
C ASN A 29 -35.92 -5.42 -42.09
N GLY A 30 -36.49 -4.73 -41.09
CA GLY A 30 -37.86 -4.23 -41.12
C GLY A 30 -38.22 -3.40 -39.89
N ASP A 31 -38.06 -2.09 -39.98
CA ASP A 31 -38.63 -1.08 -39.08
C ASP A 31 -40.17 -1.19 -39.00
N THR A 32 -40.76 -0.77 -37.86
CA THR A 32 -41.99 0.05 -37.86
C THR A 32 -42.31 0.61 -36.47
N GLU A 33 -42.60 1.90 -36.47
CA GLU A 33 -43.14 2.74 -35.39
C GLU A 33 -44.59 2.39 -35.01
N HIS A 34 -44.95 2.66 -33.74
CA HIS A 34 -46.08 3.49 -33.26
C HIS A 34 -46.49 3.02 -31.85
N ASP A 35 -46.28 3.81 -30.79
CA ASP A 35 -46.94 5.04 -30.33
C ASP A 35 -48.19 4.81 -29.43
N ASP A 36 -48.18 5.60 -28.35
CA ASP A 36 -49.31 6.12 -27.59
C ASP A 36 -49.99 5.42 -26.37
N LYS A 37 -49.68 6.03 -25.21
CA LYS A 37 -50.60 6.72 -24.25
C LYS A 37 -51.49 5.93 -23.29
N ASN A 38 -51.18 6.04 -21.99
CA ASN A 38 -51.87 6.94 -21.03
C ASN A 38 -51.23 6.81 -19.61
N LYS A 39 -50.62 7.85 -19.01
CA LYS A 39 -51.20 8.95 -18.19
C LYS A 39 -51.94 8.42 -16.92
N PHE A 40 -51.69 8.85 -15.67
CA PHE A 40 -51.33 10.19 -15.17
C PHE A 40 -51.04 10.19 -13.63
N ARG A 41 -50.03 10.99 -13.21
CA ARG A 41 -49.96 11.99 -12.09
C ARG A 41 -50.17 11.55 -10.62
N PHE A 42 -49.58 12.13 -9.56
CA PHE A 42 -48.83 13.38 -9.23
C PHE A 42 -47.98 13.07 -7.96
N GLU A 43 -46.92 13.76 -7.52
CA GLU A 43 -46.79 15.19 -7.22
C GLU A 43 -45.34 15.53 -6.85
N ASN A 44 -44.88 16.72 -7.24
CA ASN A 44 -43.53 17.26 -7.04
C ASN A 44 -43.70 18.75 -6.68
N PRO A 45 -43.13 19.29 -5.59
CA PRO A 45 -43.13 20.73 -5.37
C PRO A 45 -41.78 21.38 -5.72
N SER A 46 -41.86 22.25 -6.73
CA SER A 46 -41.21 23.58 -6.83
C SER A 46 -39.69 23.72 -6.74
N GLN A 47 -39.07 23.89 -7.92
CA GLN A 47 -37.92 24.78 -8.13
C GLN A 47 -38.36 26.26 -8.10
N PRO A 48 -37.44 27.18 -7.78
CA PRO A 48 -37.33 28.44 -8.50
C PRO A 48 -36.03 28.48 -9.30
N SER A 49 -36.15 28.82 -10.58
CA SER A 49 -35.09 29.22 -11.50
C SER A 49 -34.44 30.53 -11.06
N PHE A 50 -33.10 30.60 -11.00
CA PHE A 50 -32.37 31.88 -11.03
C PHE A 50 -31.05 31.78 -11.80
N ASP A 51 -31.00 32.64 -12.82
CA ASP A 51 -29.94 33.13 -13.71
C ASP A 51 -28.48 32.65 -13.58
N ASN A 52 -27.98 32.13 -14.71
CA ASN A 52 -26.58 32.13 -15.10
C ASN A 52 -26.10 33.56 -15.37
N ASN A 53 -25.47 34.20 -14.37
CA ASN A 53 -24.38 35.19 -14.52
C ASN A 53 -24.19 35.98 -13.22
N LYS A 54 -23.25 35.53 -12.37
CA LYS A 54 -22.45 36.30 -11.39
C LYS A 54 -22.14 35.42 -10.19
N TYR A 55 -20.92 34.90 -10.09
CA TYR A 55 -20.25 34.78 -8.80
C TYR A 55 -18.78 35.15 -8.96
N GLU A 56 -18.54 36.44 -8.71
CA GLU A 56 -17.27 36.97 -8.26
C GLU A 56 -16.82 36.21 -7.01
N THR A 57 -15.54 35.84 -7.01
CA THR A 57 -14.77 35.31 -5.90
C THR A 57 -14.90 36.20 -4.65
N LYS A 58 -15.69 35.77 -3.67
CA LYS A 58 -15.61 36.28 -2.30
C LYS A 58 -14.51 35.55 -1.55
N LEU A 59 -13.32 36.15 -1.52
CA LEU A 59 -12.31 35.96 -0.49
C LEU A 59 -12.95 36.23 0.90
N PHE A 60 -12.79 35.32 1.85
CA PHE A 60 -12.93 35.62 3.28
C PHE A 60 -11.55 35.85 3.92
N PRO A 61 -11.48 36.65 5.00
CA PRO A 61 -10.36 37.52 5.29
C PRO A 61 -9.24 36.82 6.06
N SER A 62 -8.01 37.02 5.60
CA SER A 62 -6.81 36.79 6.42
C SER A 62 -6.81 37.79 7.58
N LYS A 63 -6.81 37.28 8.81
CA LYS A 63 -6.41 38.05 9.97
C LYS A 63 -4.99 38.55 9.74
N THR A 64 -4.84 39.87 9.78
CA THR A 64 -3.60 40.61 9.82
C THR A 64 -2.76 40.18 11.02
N VAL A 65 -1.65 39.49 10.75
CA VAL A 65 -0.45 39.53 11.61
C VAL A 65 0.52 40.47 10.92
N ASN A 66 1.07 41.38 11.71
CA ASN A 66 1.79 42.57 11.28
C ASN A 66 2.94 42.28 10.32
N ASN A 67 3.03 43.13 9.30
CA ASN A 67 4.18 43.28 8.41
C ASN A 67 5.40 43.75 9.21
N ASP A 68 6.40 42.89 9.33
CA ASP A 68 7.79 43.31 9.29
C ASP A 68 8.32 43.00 7.89
N GLY A 69 8.76 44.05 7.19
CA GLY A 69 9.07 44.02 5.77
C GLY A 69 10.24 43.10 5.43
N TYR A 70 9.95 41.98 4.78
CA TYR A 70 10.91 41.21 3.98
C TYR A 70 10.30 40.97 2.58
N GLN A 71 10.86 41.64 1.57
CA GLN A 71 10.58 41.37 0.18
C GLN A 71 11.11 39.97 -0.18
N GLN A 72 10.25 39.10 -0.71
CA GLN A 72 10.68 37.81 -1.30
C GLN A 72 11.53 38.07 -2.56
N PRO A 73 12.74 37.50 -2.68
CA PRO A 73 13.58 37.68 -3.87
C PRO A 73 13.02 36.92 -5.08
N ASN A 74 13.19 37.51 -6.27
CA ASN A 74 12.81 36.91 -7.55
C ASN A 74 13.69 35.68 -7.86
N ALA A 75 13.09 34.61 -8.39
CA ALA A 75 13.78 33.37 -8.77
C ALA A 75 14.97 33.55 -9.76
N ASP A 76 15.06 34.70 -10.44
CA ASP A 76 16.14 35.04 -11.38
C ASP A 76 17.46 35.50 -10.70
N GLN A 77 17.46 35.74 -9.39
CA GLN A 77 18.69 36.08 -8.63
C GLN A 77 19.53 34.85 -8.25
N PHE A 78 19.01 33.64 -8.50
CA PHE A 78 19.62 32.36 -8.11
C PHE A 78 20.52 31.74 -9.21
N LEU A 79 20.95 32.52 -10.21
CA LEU A 79 22.00 32.13 -11.16
C LEU A 79 23.22 33.07 -11.05
N PRO A 80 24.47 32.58 -11.15
CA PRO A 80 25.65 33.41 -11.00
C PRO A 80 25.79 34.50 -12.09
N GLN A 81 25.59 35.76 -11.70
CA GLN A 81 25.80 36.92 -12.58
C GLN A 81 27.29 37.20 -12.95
N ARG A 82 28.25 36.50 -12.33
CA ARG A 82 29.69 36.75 -12.54
C ARG A 82 30.44 35.70 -13.37
N SER A 83 29.76 34.67 -13.88
CA SER A 83 30.28 33.78 -14.93
C SER A 83 29.61 34.01 -16.30
N ILE A 84 28.95 35.16 -16.47
CA ILE A 84 28.26 35.56 -17.72
C ILE A 84 29.25 35.91 -18.84
N ASP A 85 30.50 36.24 -18.52
CA ASP A 85 31.47 36.67 -19.54
C ASP A 85 32.12 35.52 -20.32
N SER A 86 32.14 34.29 -19.79
CA SER A 86 32.64 33.10 -20.51
C SER A 86 31.55 32.35 -21.29
N TYR A 87 30.27 32.65 -21.05
CA TYR A 87 29.12 31.99 -21.69
C TYR A 87 28.49 32.83 -22.81
N ARG A 88 29.29 33.62 -23.53
CA ARG A 88 28.84 34.39 -24.70
C ARG A 88 28.92 33.63 -26.03
N GLN A 89 29.36 32.37 -26.03
CA GLN A 89 29.61 31.63 -27.28
C GLN A 89 28.78 30.36 -27.52
N SER A 90 27.75 30.08 -26.72
CA SER A 90 26.72 29.11 -27.12
C SER A 90 25.35 29.42 -26.49
N SER A 91 24.50 30.09 -27.28
CA SER A 91 23.04 30.24 -27.14
C SER A 91 22.48 30.59 -25.75
N SER A 92 22.31 31.88 -25.44
CA SER A 92 21.58 32.35 -24.25
C SER A 92 20.28 33.09 -24.58
N THR A 93 19.48 32.56 -25.51
CA THR A 93 18.07 32.95 -25.63
C THR A 93 17.27 32.27 -24.52
N PRO A 94 16.55 33.01 -23.66
CA PRO A 94 15.59 32.40 -22.72
C PRO A 94 14.65 31.45 -23.45
N LEU A 95 14.32 30.29 -22.88
CA LEU A 95 13.46 29.26 -23.49
C LEU A 95 12.12 29.84 -23.96
N ALA A 96 11.54 30.78 -23.20
CA ALA A 96 10.32 31.50 -23.56
C ALA A 96 10.43 32.36 -24.85
N SER A 97 11.65 32.68 -25.25
CA SER A 97 11.98 33.60 -26.34
C SER A 97 12.72 32.94 -27.51
N SER A 98 13.11 31.66 -27.37
CA SER A 98 13.80 30.91 -28.42
C SER A 98 12.88 30.70 -29.63
N SER A 99 13.44 30.65 -30.83
CA SER A 99 12.69 30.47 -32.07
C SER A 99 11.85 29.19 -32.07
N GLU A 100 12.36 28.16 -31.40
CA GLU A 100 11.82 26.81 -31.33
C GLU A 100 10.63 26.75 -30.36
N CYS A 101 10.70 27.42 -29.21
CA CYS A 101 9.70 27.29 -28.14
C CYS A 101 8.76 28.50 -27.98
N LYS A 102 9.07 29.67 -28.54
CA LYS A 102 8.32 30.92 -28.33
C LYS A 102 6.85 30.82 -28.68
N TYR A 103 6.50 30.15 -29.78
CA TYR A 103 5.10 30.01 -30.21
C TYR A 103 4.33 29.05 -29.30
N ASP A 104 4.94 27.91 -29.02
CA ASP A 104 4.38 26.84 -28.20
C ASP A 104 4.15 27.29 -26.75
N LEU A 105 5.15 27.90 -26.13
CA LEU A 105 5.07 28.39 -24.76
C LEU A 105 4.10 29.56 -24.63
N LYS A 106 4.03 30.45 -25.63
CA LYS A 106 3.01 31.52 -25.63
C LYS A 106 1.59 30.97 -25.71
N LYS A 107 1.38 29.86 -26.43
CA LYS A 107 0.08 29.25 -26.64
C LYS A 107 -0.40 28.45 -25.44
N TYR A 108 0.48 27.65 -24.84
CA TYR A 108 0.09 26.69 -23.80
C TYR A 108 0.45 27.14 -22.38
N CYS A 109 1.54 27.89 -22.20
CA CYS A 109 2.03 28.29 -20.87
C CYS A 109 1.64 29.70 -20.43
N ASN A 110 0.98 30.48 -21.29
CA ASN A 110 0.68 31.89 -21.01
C ASN A 110 -0.80 32.10 -20.62
N LYS A 111 -1.30 31.29 -19.67
CA LYS A 111 -2.67 31.42 -19.11
C LYS A 111 -2.61 32.05 -17.71
N GLY A 112 -3.13 33.27 -17.56
CA GLY A 112 -3.19 33.98 -16.27
C GLY A 112 -2.04 34.96 -16.01
N SER A 113 -2.03 35.61 -14.85
CA SER A 113 -1.13 36.72 -14.45
C SER A 113 0.34 36.35 -14.22
N GLN A 114 0.76 35.11 -14.51
CA GLN A 114 2.16 34.70 -14.42
C GLN A 114 2.90 34.95 -15.74
N LYS A 115 3.79 35.95 -15.76
CA LYS A 115 4.78 36.07 -16.85
C LYS A 115 5.81 34.94 -16.72
N LEU A 116 6.05 34.22 -17.82
CA LEU A 116 7.16 33.28 -17.98
C LEU A 116 8.48 34.06 -18.11
N ILE A 117 9.00 34.54 -16.97
CA ILE A 117 10.20 35.38 -16.92
C ILE A 117 11.48 34.52 -16.89
N SER A 118 11.42 33.35 -16.25
CA SER A 118 12.57 32.48 -16.03
C SER A 118 12.47 31.16 -16.79
N ASN A 119 13.62 30.59 -17.19
CA ASN A 119 13.68 29.25 -17.76
C ASN A 119 13.11 28.20 -16.81
N LEU A 120 13.25 28.39 -15.49
CA LEU A 120 12.69 27.48 -14.49
C LEU A 120 11.15 27.46 -14.52
N LYS A 121 10.51 28.64 -14.63
CA LYS A 121 9.04 28.75 -14.76
C LYS A 121 8.54 28.16 -16.07
N VAL A 122 9.33 28.26 -17.14
CA VAL A 122 9.03 27.59 -18.41
C VAL A 122 9.04 26.07 -18.22
N LEU A 123 10.03 25.52 -17.53
CA LEU A 123 10.13 24.09 -17.31
C LEU A 123 9.03 23.57 -16.39
N GLN A 124 8.71 24.29 -15.31
CA GLN A 124 7.56 23.99 -14.45
C GLN A 124 6.27 23.95 -15.27
N CYS A 125 6.00 24.99 -16.06
CA CYS A 125 4.82 24.97 -16.92
C CYS A 125 4.83 23.80 -17.92
N VAL A 126 5.96 23.52 -18.58
CA VAL A 126 6.04 22.44 -19.57
C VAL A 126 5.82 21.07 -18.92
N ASP A 127 6.31 20.87 -17.69
CA ASP A 127 6.05 19.65 -16.93
C ASP A 127 4.58 19.58 -16.45
N ASP A 128 3.96 20.73 -16.12
CA ASP A 128 2.53 20.85 -15.76
C ASP A 128 1.58 20.71 -16.98
N LEU A 129 2.08 20.95 -18.19
CA LEU A 129 1.33 20.76 -19.42
C LEU A 129 1.17 19.26 -19.68
N ASP A 130 0.12 18.72 -19.10
CA ASP A 130 -0.43 17.35 -19.10
C ASP A 130 -0.29 16.47 -20.37
N LYS A 131 0.12 17.03 -21.52
CA LYS A 131 0.38 16.32 -22.80
C LYS A 131 1.50 16.99 -23.62
N ALA A 132 2.48 17.64 -22.99
CA ALA A 132 3.47 18.47 -23.70
C ALA A 132 4.22 17.71 -24.82
N ALA A 133 4.50 16.42 -24.64
CA ALA A 133 5.13 15.61 -25.69
C ALA A 133 4.34 15.57 -27.03
N ASN A 134 3.06 15.95 -27.04
CA ASN A 134 2.25 16.05 -28.26
C ASN A 134 1.67 17.45 -28.53
N LEU A 135 1.79 18.40 -27.58
CA LEU A 135 1.23 19.76 -27.72
C LEU A 135 2.25 20.78 -28.22
N ILE A 136 3.51 20.65 -27.79
CA ILE A 136 4.63 21.50 -28.22
C ILE A 136 5.41 20.81 -29.34
N SER A 137 6.04 21.59 -30.22
CA SER A 137 6.79 21.10 -31.38
C SER A 137 7.94 20.18 -30.99
N LYS A 138 8.32 19.24 -31.86
CA LYS A 138 9.44 18.32 -31.62
C LYS A 138 10.75 19.08 -31.42
N GLU A 139 10.89 20.22 -32.10
CA GLU A 139 12.02 21.13 -32.02
C GLU A 139 12.09 21.81 -30.64
N CYS A 140 10.95 22.29 -30.11
CA CYS A 140 10.90 22.83 -28.76
C CYS A 140 11.16 21.76 -27.69
N GLN A 141 10.58 20.56 -27.86
CA GLN A 141 10.83 19.44 -26.96
C GLN A 141 12.32 19.08 -26.90
N HIS A 142 12.99 19.04 -28.05
CA HIS A 142 14.42 18.75 -28.12
C HIS A 142 15.26 19.86 -27.47
N LEU A 143 14.91 21.13 -27.66
CA LEU A 143 15.58 22.25 -26.99
C LEU A 143 15.41 22.19 -25.46
N ILE A 144 14.21 21.88 -24.99
CA ILE A 144 13.92 21.71 -23.55
C ILE A 144 14.68 20.51 -22.99
N TYR A 145 14.72 19.40 -23.71
CA TYR A 145 15.52 18.23 -23.34
C TYR A 145 16.99 18.58 -23.22
N ASN A 146 17.58 19.24 -24.23
CA ASN A 146 18.99 19.66 -24.20
C ASN A 146 19.26 20.64 -23.05
N PHE A 147 18.32 21.54 -22.76
CA PHE A 147 18.44 22.46 -21.63
C PHE A 147 18.42 21.71 -20.29
N LYS A 148 17.51 20.74 -20.13
CA LYS A 148 17.43 19.87 -18.93
C LYS A 148 18.68 18.99 -18.80
N TYR A 149 19.15 18.38 -19.88
CA TYR A 149 20.39 17.61 -19.97
C TYR A 149 21.60 18.43 -19.57
N ASN A 150 21.75 19.62 -20.15
CA ASN A 150 22.87 20.49 -19.84
C ASN A 150 22.81 20.99 -18.39
N MET A 151 21.61 21.20 -17.83
CA MET A 151 21.48 21.58 -16.43
C MET A 151 21.91 20.50 -15.44
N THR A 152 21.88 19.21 -15.78
CA THR A 152 22.24 18.15 -14.84
C THR A 152 23.61 17.50 -15.09
N HIS A 153 24.16 17.68 -16.29
CA HIS A 153 25.45 17.13 -16.70
C HIS A 153 26.59 18.15 -16.75
N TYR A 154 26.32 19.47 -16.73
CA TYR A 154 27.39 20.48 -16.74
C TYR A 154 27.84 20.88 -15.32
N PRO A 155 29.15 21.20 -15.13
CA PRO A 155 29.71 21.73 -13.88
C PRO A 155 28.98 22.96 -13.33
N LEU A 156 28.32 23.72 -14.20
CA LEU A 156 27.56 24.93 -13.88
C LEU A 156 26.51 24.72 -12.80
N PHE A 157 25.98 23.50 -12.71
CA PHE A 157 24.97 23.15 -11.74
C PHE A 157 25.56 22.94 -10.36
N ASP A 158 26.66 22.19 -10.27
CA ASP A 158 27.45 22.06 -9.06
C ASP A 158 28.03 23.43 -8.63
N GLU A 159 28.42 24.29 -9.57
CA GLU A 159 28.86 25.66 -9.29
C GLU A 159 27.75 26.53 -8.70
N ALA A 160 26.52 26.44 -9.22
CA ALA A 160 25.37 27.13 -8.64
C ALA A 160 25.09 26.63 -7.23
N VAL A 161 25.13 25.32 -7.02
CA VAL A 161 24.93 24.69 -5.71
C VAL A 161 26.02 25.12 -4.72
N ILE A 162 27.29 25.06 -5.11
CA ILE A 162 28.43 25.55 -4.32
C ILE A 162 28.24 27.02 -3.97
N LYS A 163 27.70 27.84 -4.87
CA LYS A 163 27.47 29.26 -4.63
C LYS A 163 26.33 29.52 -3.63
N TYR A 164 25.21 28.79 -3.72
CA TYR A 164 24.02 29.04 -2.90
C TYR A 164 23.96 28.22 -1.61
N CYS A 165 24.72 27.13 -1.53
CA CYS A 165 24.73 26.18 -0.42
C CYS A 165 26.11 26.03 0.23
N SER A 166 27.04 26.97 0.02
CA SER A 166 28.45 26.86 0.44
C SER A 166 28.60 26.50 1.92
N ASN A 167 27.81 27.15 2.78
CA ASN A 167 27.88 26.96 4.22
C ASN A 167 27.37 25.57 4.62
N ASP A 168 26.24 25.12 4.07
CA ASP A 168 25.66 23.81 4.39
C ASP A 168 26.50 22.66 3.82
N ILE A 169 27.19 22.85 2.69
CA ILE A 169 28.15 21.87 2.14
C ILE A 169 29.31 21.66 3.12
N THR A 170 29.89 22.73 3.67
CA THR A 170 30.99 22.63 4.64
C THR A 170 30.57 22.03 5.98
N LEU A 171 29.28 22.06 6.31
CA LEU A 171 28.73 21.47 7.53
C LEU A 171 28.43 19.97 7.39
N SER A 172 28.33 19.44 6.16
CA SER A 172 28.12 18.02 5.90
C SER A 172 29.37 17.39 5.29
N HIS A 173 30.15 16.68 6.12
CA HIS A 173 31.36 15.97 5.68
C HIS A 173 31.08 14.94 4.57
N GLU A 174 29.86 14.40 4.49
CA GLU A 174 29.44 13.52 3.40
C GLU A 174 29.27 14.30 2.08
N CYS A 175 28.61 15.46 2.10
CA CYS A 175 28.36 16.23 0.89
C CYS A 175 29.59 16.99 0.40
N GLU A 176 30.49 17.37 1.30
CA GLU A 176 31.78 17.99 0.95
C GLU A 176 32.62 17.07 0.04
N SER A 177 32.55 15.75 0.26
CA SER A 177 33.26 14.76 -0.58
C SER A 177 32.85 14.80 -2.06
N PHE A 178 31.65 15.31 -2.36
CA PHE A 178 31.13 15.46 -3.72
C PHE A 178 31.39 16.84 -4.32
N ALA A 179 31.87 17.82 -3.55
CA ALA A 179 32.12 19.18 -4.03
C ALA A 179 33.23 19.26 -5.10
N GLY A 180 34.11 18.25 -5.16
CA GLY A 180 35.16 18.11 -6.19
C GLY A 180 34.76 17.29 -7.43
N VAL A 181 33.55 16.71 -7.46
CA VAL A 181 33.09 15.82 -8.55
C VAL A 181 32.06 16.55 -9.42
N HIS A 182 32.56 17.36 -10.35
CA HIS A 182 31.75 18.18 -11.24
C HIS A 182 30.99 17.38 -12.31
N GLY A 183 29.78 17.83 -12.65
CA GLY A 183 28.93 17.27 -13.72
C GLY A 183 28.13 16.04 -13.31
N SER A 184 28.31 15.54 -12.09
CA SER A 184 27.72 14.29 -11.63
C SER A 184 26.34 14.43 -10.98
N GLY A 185 25.92 15.66 -10.66
CA GLY A 185 24.71 15.96 -9.90
C GLY A 185 24.73 15.46 -8.44
N ARG A 186 25.81 14.79 -8.00
CA ARG A 186 25.90 14.12 -6.68
C ARG A 186 25.79 15.08 -5.51
N LEU A 187 26.35 16.28 -5.66
CA LEU A 187 26.32 17.30 -4.62
C LEU A 187 24.87 17.73 -4.31
N VAL A 188 24.05 17.86 -5.36
CA VAL A 188 22.64 18.27 -5.23
C VAL A 188 21.82 17.16 -4.60
N ILE A 189 22.05 15.92 -5.02
CA ILE A 189 21.34 14.77 -4.46
C ILE A 189 21.74 14.58 -2.98
N CYS A 190 23.01 14.79 -2.62
CA CYS A 190 23.45 14.74 -1.22
C CYS A 190 22.80 15.84 -0.37
N LEU A 191 22.79 17.09 -0.86
CA LEU A 191 22.13 18.20 -0.16
C LEU A 191 20.62 17.99 -0.05
N TYR A 192 20.01 17.31 -1.02
CA TYR A 192 18.62 16.89 -0.92
C TYR A 192 18.41 15.85 0.20
N ASP A 193 19.27 14.83 0.28
CA ASP A 193 19.14 13.82 1.34
C ASP A 193 19.28 14.45 2.74
N HIS A 194 20.04 15.53 2.83
CA HIS A 194 20.23 16.34 4.05
C HIS A 194 19.36 17.59 4.10
N LEU A 195 18.31 17.72 3.28
CA LEU A 195 17.43 18.91 3.24
C LEU A 195 16.85 19.32 4.61
N PRO A 196 16.51 18.38 5.52
CA PRO A 196 16.07 18.72 6.88
C PRO A 196 17.16 19.37 7.73
N ASN A 197 18.43 19.09 7.44
CA ASN A 197 19.61 19.57 8.15
C ASN A 197 20.15 20.89 7.58
N ILE A 198 19.69 21.30 6.39
CA ILE A 198 20.06 22.58 5.76
C ILE A 198 19.43 23.73 6.54
N THR A 199 20.29 24.61 7.03
CA THR A 199 19.88 25.77 7.85
C THR A 199 19.66 27.02 7.02
N ASP A 200 20.33 27.16 5.87
CA ASP A 200 20.18 28.33 5.00
C ASP A 200 18.86 28.27 4.20
N PRO A 201 17.92 29.22 4.41
CA PRO A 201 16.66 29.27 3.67
C PRO A 201 16.85 29.51 2.16
N THR A 202 17.96 30.15 1.76
CA THR A 202 18.33 30.42 0.36
C THR A 202 18.74 29.13 -0.34
N CYS A 203 19.61 28.35 0.29
CA CYS A 203 19.99 27.02 -0.18
C CYS A 203 18.77 26.11 -0.24
N ARG A 204 17.99 26.07 0.85
CA ARG A 204 16.78 25.24 0.94
C ARG A 204 15.76 25.59 -0.15
N TYR A 205 15.53 26.86 -0.43
CA TYR A 205 14.66 27.28 -1.53
C TYR A 205 15.23 26.85 -2.90
N PHE A 206 16.52 27.06 -3.12
CA PHE A 206 17.19 26.67 -4.37
C PHE A 206 17.08 25.17 -4.64
N ILE A 207 17.39 24.31 -3.65
CA ILE A 207 17.29 22.85 -3.79
C ILE A 207 15.84 22.40 -4.05
N ASN A 208 14.85 23.00 -3.38
CA ASN A 208 13.42 22.72 -3.66
C ASN A 208 13.01 23.13 -5.09
N GLN A 209 13.50 24.26 -5.60
CA GLN A 209 13.18 24.74 -6.95
C GLN A 209 13.82 23.86 -8.03
N VAL A 210 15.07 23.46 -7.80
CA VAL A 210 15.77 22.49 -8.63
C VAL A 210 15.01 21.17 -8.65
N GLN A 211 14.52 20.70 -7.51
CA GLN A 211 13.94 19.37 -7.38
C GLN A 211 12.78 19.15 -8.36
N VAL A 212 11.90 20.16 -8.47
CA VAL A 212 10.75 20.14 -9.36
C VAL A 212 11.15 20.07 -10.84
N VAL A 213 12.36 20.49 -11.20
CA VAL A 213 12.79 20.62 -12.60
C VAL A 213 13.79 19.54 -13.01
N ALA A 214 14.73 19.17 -12.13
CA ALA A 214 15.81 18.24 -12.40
C ALA A 214 15.46 16.78 -12.08
N PHE A 215 14.66 16.51 -11.03
CA PHE A 215 14.36 15.13 -10.61
C PHE A 215 13.11 14.54 -11.30
N ASN A 216 12.38 15.36 -12.07
CA ASN A 216 11.23 14.90 -12.87
C ASN A 216 11.64 14.11 -14.13
N ASP A 217 12.93 14.08 -14.47
CA ASP A 217 13.46 13.29 -15.59
C ASP A 217 14.73 12.60 -15.13
N TRP A 218 14.58 11.49 -14.40
CA TRP A 218 15.66 10.64 -13.86
C TRP A 218 16.72 10.21 -14.89
N ARG A 219 16.45 10.35 -16.20
CA ARG A 219 17.42 10.19 -17.30
C ARG A 219 18.59 11.18 -17.21
N LEU A 220 18.48 12.17 -16.34
CA LEU A 220 19.36 13.30 -16.19
C LEU A 220 20.42 13.14 -15.09
N THR A 221 20.35 12.10 -14.26
CA THR A 221 21.43 11.79 -13.31
C THR A 221 22.33 10.72 -13.94
N GLU A 222 23.51 11.13 -14.42
CA GLU A 222 24.55 10.25 -15.00
C GLU A 222 24.74 8.98 -14.14
N TYR A 223 24.72 9.16 -12.82
CA TYR A 223 24.85 8.07 -11.85
C TYR A 223 23.73 7.02 -11.89
N PHE A 224 22.46 7.41 -12.04
CA PHE A 224 21.35 6.45 -12.14
C PHE A 224 21.51 5.61 -13.41
N VAL A 225 21.83 6.27 -14.53
CA VAL A 225 22.03 5.60 -15.81
C VAL A 225 23.22 4.65 -15.71
N GLU A 226 24.34 5.05 -15.13
CA GLU A 226 25.50 4.18 -14.91
C GLU A 226 25.17 2.96 -14.04
N ALA A 227 24.50 3.17 -12.90
CA ALA A 227 24.15 2.10 -11.96
C ALA A 227 23.14 1.12 -12.54
N CYS A 228 22.16 1.60 -13.30
CA CYS A 228 21.05 0.79 -13.84
C CYS A 228 21.22 0.33 -15.28
N LYS A 229 22.19 0.83 -16.04
CA LYS A 229 22.42 0.44 -17.45
C LYS A 229 22.52 -1.08 -17.67
N PRO A 230 23.22 -1.86 -16.83
CA PRO A 230 23.25 -3.32 -16.96
C PRO A 230 21.84 -3.93 -16.85
N ASP A 231 21.09 -3.53 -15.81
CA ASP A 231 19.75 -4.04 -15.54
C ASP A 231 18.73 -3.61 -16.61
N ILE A 232 18.86 -2.39 -17.16
CA ILE A 232 18.04 -1.91 -18.27
C ILE A 232 18.21 -2.82 -19.49
N GLY A 233 19.44 -3.27 -19.78
CA GLY A 233 19.74 -4.21 -20.85
C GLY A 233 19.21 -5.61 -20.56
N ILE A 234 19.46 -6.14 -19.36
CA ILE A 234 19.04 -7.50 -18.94
C ILE A 234 17.52 -7.66 -18.94
N PHE A 235 16.82 -6.68 -18.37
CA PHE A 235 15.37 -6.71 -18.22
C PHE A 235 14.62 -6.07 -19.38
N GLU A 236 15.35 -5.62 -20.40
CA GLU A 236 14.86 -4.98 -21.63
C GLU A 236 13.94 -3.77 -21.34
N CYS A 237 14.17 -3.10 -20.19
CA CYS A 237 13.37 -1.96 -19.74
C CYS A 237 13.63 -0.68 -20.53
N GLY A 238 14.64 -0.67 -21.41
CA GLY A 238 15.02 0.48 -22.26
C GLY A 238 14.28 0.56 -23.60
N ARG A 239 13.34 -0.35 -23.88
CA ARG A 239 12.59 -0.35 -25.14
C ARG A 239 11.62 0.83 -25.20
N LEU A 240 11.78 1.63 -26.24
CA LEU A 240 10.75 2.49 -26.80
C LEU A 240 9.90 1.56 -27.70
N ASP A 241 8.58 1.57 -27.55
CA ASP A 241 7.71 0.63 -28.27
C ASP A 241 7.92 0.62 -29.79
N ASP A 242 7.70 -0.57 -30.35
CA ASP A 242 7.81 -1.02 -31.73
C ASP A 242 7.43 0.00 -32.82
N ASP A 243 8.09 -0.17 -33.97
CA ASP A 243 8.01 0.55 -35.25
C ASP A 243 6.60 0.68 -35.91
N ASN A 244 5.49 0.44 -35.20
CA ASN A 244 4.15 0.57 -35.78
C ASN A 244 3.17 1.27 -34.82
N GLN A 245 2.82 2.51 -35.20
CA GLN A 245 1.70 3.34 -34.74
C GLN A 245 1.86 4.01 -33.37
N ALA A 246 2.21 5.30 -33.38
CA ALA A 246 1.70 6.37 -32.49
C ALA A 246 1.53 6.07 -30.98
N ILE A 247 2.32 5.19 -30.38
CA ILE A 247 2.31 4.97 -28.94
C ILE A 247 3.24 6.00 -28.29
N LEU A 248 2.62 6.86 -27.48
CA LEU A 248 3.25 7.81 -26.59
C LEU A 248 4.45 7.18 -25.87
N HIS A 249 5.60 7.84 -25.89
CA HIS A 249 6.63 7.59 -24.89
C HIS A 249 6.04 7.88 -23.50
N GLU A 250 5.67 6.86 -22.72
CA GLU A 250 5.20 7.03 -21.35
C GLU A 250 6.33 7.60 -20.49
N PRO A 251 6.19 8.84 -19.97
CA PRO A 251 7.25 9.43 -19.18
C PRO A 251 7.40 8.67 -17.85
N GLY A 252 8.60 8.15 -17.57
CA GLY A 252 8.86 7.27 -16.41
C GLY A 252 8.78 5.77 -16.69
N ALA A 253 8.58 5.32 -17.94
CA ALA A 253 8.43 3.90 -18.29
C ALA A 253 9.58 3.00 -17.83
N VAL A 254 10.83 3.41 -18.01
CA VAL A 254 12.00 2.61 -17.59
C VAL A 254 12.03 2.43 -16.07
N ILE A 255 11.77 3.50 -15.30
CA ILE A 255 11.66 3.40 -13.84
C ILE A 255 10.50 2.50 -13.44
N SER A 256 9.33 2.67 -14.06
CA SER A 256 8.19 1.80 -13.78
C SER A 256 8.55 0.32 -14.00
N CYS A 257 9.25 0.02 -15.10
CA CYS A 257 9.73 -1.32 -15.43
C CYS A 257 10.76 -1.86 -14.42
N LEU A 258 11.79 -1.08 -14.09
CA LEU A 258 12.83 -1.47 -13.14
C LEU A 258 12.26 -1.63 -11.72
N SER A 259 11.44 -0.69 -11.26
CA SER A 259 10.78 -0.74 -9.95
C SER A 259 9.89 -1.98 -9.78
N GLN A 260 9.20 -2.44 -10.83
CA GLN A 260 8.44 -3.70 -10.76
C GLN A 260 9.33 -4.92 -10.56
N LYS A 261 10.60 -4.83 -10.97
CA LYS A 261 11.61 -5.88 -10.90
C LYS A 261 12.63 -5.63 -9.78
N HIS A 262 12.35 -4.73 -8.83
CA HIS A 262 13.30 -4.30 -7.78
C HIS A 262 14.01 -5.45 -7.03
N ASN A 263 13.32 -6.58 -6.81
CA ASN A 263 13.89 -7.77 -6.15
C ASN A 263 14.93 -8.51 -6.99
N LEU A 264 14.97 -8.28 -8.30
CA LEU A 264 15.87 -8.94 -9.26
C LEU A 264 16.99 -8.02 -9.75
N LEU A 265 16.95 -6.72 -9.42
CA LEU A 265 17.95 -5.73 -9.82
C LEU A 265 19.28 -5.97 -9.10
N ALA A 266 20.37 -5.54 -9.73
CA ALA A 266 21.66 -5.46 -9.07
C ALA A 266 21.60 -4.51 -7.86
N PRO A 267 22.35 -4.76 -6.77
CA PRO A 267 22.27 -3.94 -5.55
C PRO A 267 22.44 -2.44 -5.78
N GLN A 268 23.32 -2.05 -6.71
CA GLN A 268 23.56 -0.64 -7.06
C GLN A 268 22.34 0.00 -7.71
N CYS A 269 21.75 -0.63 -8.73
CA CYS A 269 20.54 -0.12 -9.38
C CYS A 269 19.34 -0.13 -8.42
N ARG A 270 19.21 -1.20 -7.62
CA ARG A 270 18.14 -1.33 -6.62
C ARG A 270 18.18 -0.19 -5.59
N LYS A 271 19.37 0.14 -5.09
CA LYS A 271 19.57 1.28 -4.18
C LYS A 271 19.11 2.60 -4.82
N GLU A 272 19.47 2.84 -6.08
CA GLU A 272 19.04 4.05 -6.79
C GLU A 272 17.53 4.10 -7.06
N ILE A 273 16.90 2.96 -7.34
CA ILE A 273 15.43 2.88 -7.46
C ILE A 273 14.74 3.24 -6.13
N PHE A 274 15.24 2.74 -5.00
CA PHE A 274 14.68 3.09 -3.69
C PHE A 274 14.94 4.54 -3.29
N ARG A 275 16.14 5.06 -3.56
CA ARG A 275 16.47 6.46 -3.35
C ARG A 275 15.55 7.38 -4.15
N LEU A 276 15.36 7.10 -5.43
CA LEU A 276 14.41 7.86 -6.27
C LEU A 276 12.99 7.78 -5.71
N ALA A 277 12.55 6.59 -5.30
CA ALA A 277 11.22 6.41 -4.73
C ALA A 277 11.05 7.21 -3.42
N GLU A 278 12.06 7.24 -2.56
CA GLU A 278 12.08 8.06 -1.34
C GLU A 278 11.95 9.56 -1.67
N MET A 279 12.68 10.08 -2.66
CA MET A 279 12.56 11.47 -3.12
C MET A 279 11.15 11.81 -3.62
N GLN A 280 10.49 10.86 -4.29
CA GLN A 280 9.15 11.02 -4.84
C GLN A 280 8.03 10.85 -3.80
N SER A 281 8.36 10.44 -2.57
CA SER A 281 7.36 10.04 -1.57
C SER A 281 6.51 11.19 -1.03
N ASP A 282 7.00 12.43 -1.10
CA ASP A 282 6.29 13.58 -0.56
C ASP A 282 5.17 14.09 -1.49
N ASP A 283 5.36 14.05 -2.80
CA ASP A 283 4.36 14.52 -3.75
C ASP A 283 4.24 13.57 -4.96
N TYR A 284 3.00 13.19 -5.28
CA TYR A 284 2.69 12.29 -6.39
C TYR A 284 3.05 12.87 -7.76
N HIS A 285 3.14 14.20 -7.90
CA HIS A 285 3.62 14.84 -9.13
C HIS A 285 5.06 14.46 -9.48
N LEU A 286 5.87 14.10 -8.48
CA LEU A 286 7.26 13.70 -8.65
C LEU A 286 7.40 12.27 -9.19
N ASP A 287 6.41 11.41 -8.94
CA ASP A 287 6.34 10.07 -9.53
C ASP A 287 5.60 10.16 -10.88
N ARG A 288 6.37 10.49 -11.92
CA ARG A 288 5.84 10.78 -13.26
C ARG A 288 4.99 9.64 -13.83
N ALA A 289 5.40 8.38 -13.62
CA ALA A 289 4.67 7.22 -14.09
C ALA A 289 3.29 7.12 -13.41
N LEU A 290 3.26 7.31 -12.09
CA LEU A 290 2.02 7.32 -11.32
C LEU A 290 1.14 8.54 -11.63
N TYR A 291 1.73 9.73 -11.73
CA TYR A 291 1.02 10.98 -12.06
C TYR A 291 0.21 10.83 -13.36
N PHE A 292 0.85 10.41 -14.46
CA PHE A 292 0.17 10.28 -15.74
C PHE A 292 -0.87 9.16 -15.75
N ALA A 293 -0.62 8.08 -15.00
CA ALA A 293 -1.56 6.98 -14.90
C ALA A 293 -2.79 7.31 -14.04
N CYS A 294 -2.65 8.19 -13.04
CA CYS A 294 -3.65 8.42 -11.98
C CYS A 294 -4.25 9.82 -11.90
N ARG A 295 -3.90 10.77 -12.79
CA ARG A 295 -4.38 12.16 -12.66
C ARG A 295 -5.91 12.31 -12.71
N ASP A 296 -6.59 11.52 -13.54
CA ASP A 296 -8.04 11.64 -13.72
C ASP A 296 -8.75 11.07 -12.47
N GLU A 297 -8.24 9.95 -11.95
CA GLU A 297 -8.65 9.38 -10.67
C GLU A 297 -8.32 10.30 -9.49
N ARG A 298 -7.20 11.02 -9.53
CA ARG A 298 -6.86 12.03 -8.53
C ARG A 298 -7.92 13.12 -8.49
N GLU A 299 -8.40 13.62 -9.63
CA GLU A 299 -9.47 14.64 -9.64
C GLU A 299 -10.80 14.08 -9.15
N HIS A 300 -11.19 12.91 -9.64
CA HIS A 300 -12.52 12.35 -9.38
C HIS A 300 -12.67 11.66 -8.01
N LEU A 301 -11.60 11.04 -7.50
CA LEU A 301 -11.62 10.27 -6.26
C LEU A 301 -10.89 10.98 -5.11
N CYS A 302 -9.88 11.79 -5.42
CA CYS A 302 -9.01 12.43 -4.42
C CYS A 302 -8.93 13.96 -4.57
N GLY A 303 -9.86 14.61 -5.30
CA GLY A 303 -9.78 16.04 -5.62
C GLY A 303 -9.86 16.96 -4.40
N TYR A 304 -10.42 16.44 -3.29
CA TYR A 304 -10.48 17.13 -1.99
C TYR A 304 -9.14 17.11 -1.22
N VAL A 305 -8.16 16.31 -1.67
CA VAL A 305 -6.87 16.13 -1.00
C VAL A 305 -5.84 17.09 -1.58
N ALA A 306 -5.24 17.91 -0.71
CA ALA A 306 -4.12 18.77 -1.08
C ALA A 306 -2.85 17.94 -1.32
N SER A 307 -2.11 18.23 -2.39
CA SER A 307 -0.82 17.62 -2.74
C SER A 307 0.29 17.94 -1.73
N GLY A 308 1.36 17.15 -1.73
CA GLY A 308 2.43 17.18 -0.73
C GLY A 308 2.16 16.31 0.52
N ASN A 309 3.20 16.06 1.31
CA ASN A 309 3.18 15.19 2.50
C ASN A 309 2.61 13.78 2.26
N GLY A 310 2.72 13.25 1.04
CA GLY A 310 2.26 11.93 0.61
C GLY A 310 0.74 11.68 0.72
N ARG A 311 -0.06 12.73 0.97
CA ARG A 311 -1.51 12.58 1.20
C ARG A 311 -2.26 12.00 -0.01
N VAL A 312 -1.83 12.35 -1.21
CA VAL A 312 -2.44 11.84 -2.45
C VAL A 312 -2.15 10.35 -2.61
N TYR A 313 -0.94 9.87 -2.31
CA TYR A 313 -0.63 8.43 -2.29
C TYR A 313 -1.56 7.69 -1.34
N ARG A 314 -1.70 8.17 -0.11
CA ARG A 314 -2.62 7.58 0.88
C ARG A 314 -4.04 7.46 0.33
N CYS A 315 -4.58 8.53 -0.24
CA CYS A 315 -5.92 8.48 -0.84
C CYS A 315 -6.00 7.45 -1.97
N LEU A 316 -5.04 7.46 -2.91
CA LEU A 316 -5.01 6.50 -4.02
C LEU A 316 -4.89 5.05 -3.53
N TYR A 317 -4.17 4.79 -2.43
CA TYR A 317 -4.09 3.45 -1.81
C TYR A 317 -5.46 2.99 -1.31
N GLU A 318 -6.21 3.85 -0.64
CA GLU A 318 -7.57 3.57 -0.15
C GLU A 318 -8.58 3.37 -1.29
N GLN A 319 -8.34 4.00 -2.45
CA GLN A 319 -9.22 3.92 -3.63
C GLN A 319 -8.85 2.79 -4.62
N THR A 320 -7.83 1.98 -4.35
CA THR A 320 -7.37 0.91 -5.26
C THR A 320 -8.46 -0.07 -5.68
N SER A 321 -9.44 -0.34 -4.81
CA SER A 321 -10.57 -1.23 -5.08
C SER A 321 -11.80 -0.53 -5.67
N ASN A 322 -11.74 0.80 -5.84
CA ASN A 322 -12.81 1.57 -6.45
C ASN A 322 -12.94 1.21 -7.95
N TYR A 323 -14.18 1.03 -8.40
CA TYR A 323 -14.49 0.71 -9.80
C TYR A 323 -14.11 1.84 -10.76
N MET A 324 -14.11 3.09 -10.29
CA MET A 324 -13.70 4.28 -11.04
C MET A 324 -12.19 4.39 -11.22
N MET A 325 -11.39 3.57 -10.53
CA MET A 325 -9.95 3.53 -10.71
C MET A 325 -9.62 2.84 -12.04
N SER A 326 -8.76 3.39 -12.90
CA SER A 326 -8.35 2.69 -14.13
C SER A 326 -7.36 1.54 -13.85
N PRO A 327 -7.26 0.54 -14.76
CA PRO A 327 -6.21 -0.48 -14.66
C PRO A 327 -4.79 0.09 -14.68
N ALA A 328 -4.57 1.17 -15.45
CA ALA A 328 -3.29 1.86 -15.52
C ALA A 328 -2.93 2.50 -14.18
N CYS A 329 -3.84 3.31 -13.60
CA CYS A 329 -3.61 3.91 -12.29
C CYS A 329 -3.38 2.85 -11.21
N ARG A 330 -4.21 1.80 -11.18
CA ARG A 330 -4.03 0.70 -10.22
C ARG A 330 -2.68 0.02 -10.33
N LYS A 331 -2.16 -0.18 -11.54
CA LYS A 331 -0.85 -0.79 -11.77
C LYS A 331 0.26 0.07 -11.14
N GLU A 332 0.24 1.38 -11.38
CA GLU A 332 1.25 2.29 -10.85
C GLU A 332 1.13 2.49 -9.33
N VAL A 333 -0.10 2.54 -8.79
CA VAL A 333 -0.32 2.53 -7.35
C VAL A 333 0.23 1.26 -6.71
N ARG A 334 -0.02 0.09 -7.30
CA ARG A 334 0.54 -1.17 -6.80
C ARG A 334 2.06 -1.19 -6.90
N ARG A 335 2.64 -0.68 -7.98
CA ARG A 335 4.10 -0.53 -8.11
C ARG A 335 4.65 0.28 -6.94
N ARG A 336 4.01 1.40 -6.62
CA ARG A 336 4.39 2.25 -5.48
C ARG A 336 4.28 1.51 -4.14
N GLN A 337 3.14 0.84 -3.89
CA GLN A 337 2.96 0.02 -2.67
C GLN A 337 4.01 -1.07 -2.55
N SER A 338 4.41 -1.69 -3.66
CA SER A 338 5.43 -2.73 -3.69
C SER A 338 6.79 -2.21 -3.22
N LEU A 339 7.17 -0.99 -3.63
CA LEU A 339 8.38 -0.33 -3.15
C LEU A 339 8.32 -0.01 -1.65
N VAL A 340 7.15 0.43 -1.16
CA VAL A 340 6.92 0.72 0.27
C VAL A 340 7.05 -0.55 1.13
N VAL A 341 6.50 -1.68 0.67
CA VAL A 341 6.62 -2.96 1.40
C VAL A 341 8.08 -3.41 1.48
N ALA A 342 8.81 -3.29 0.38
CA ALA A 342 10.21 -3.69 0.29
C ALA A 342 11.13 -2.77 1.11
N ASN A 343 10.94 -1.45 1.01
CA ASN A 343 11.73 -0.46 1.73
C ASN A 343 10.84 0.67 2.27
N VAL A 344 10.67 0.69 3.58
CA VAL A 344 9.78 1.61 4.29
C VAL A 344 10.23 3.07 4.23
N LYS A 345 11.51 3.34 3.94
CA LYS A 345 12.00 4.72 3.72
C LYS A 345 11.29 5.41 2.54
N THR A 346 10.77 4.62 1.60
CA THR A 346 9.99 5.15 0.48
C THR A 346 8.59 5.63 0.87
N ASP A 347 8.21 5.54 2.15
CA ASP A 347 6.97 6.09 2.68
C ASP A 347 7.24 7.20 3.71
N ALA A 348 7.50 8.42 3.21
CA ALA A 348 7.69 9.59 4.06
C ALA A 348 6.53 9.84 5.05
N PRO A 349 5.24 9.62 4.72
CA PRO A 349 4.15 9.79 5.68
C PRO A 349 4.31 8.93 6.94
N LEU A 350 4.56 7.62 6.79
CA LEU A 350 4.75 6.72 7.93
C LEU A 350 6.02 7.07 8.72
N ILE A 351 7.13 7.29 8.04
CA ILE A 351 8.41 7.60 8.70
C ILE A 351 8.31 8.90 9.50
N ARG A 352 7.65 9.91 8.95
CA ARG A 352 7.43 11.19 9.64
C ARG A 352 6.48 11.02 10.83
N ALA A 353 5.37 10.30 10.64
CA ALA A 353 4.38 10.08 11.69
C ALA A 353 4.94 9.27 12.87
N CYS A 354 5.84 8.32 12.60
CA CYS A 354 6.46 7.46 13.62
C CYS A 354 7.90 7.87 13.99
N SER A 355 8.35 9.07 13.60
CA SER A 355 9.74 9.49 13.77
C SER A 355 10.19 9.46 15.23
N ASN A 356 9.32 9.90 16.15
CA ASN A 356 9.62 9.90 17.58
C ASN A 356 9.84 8.47 18.10
N GLU A 357 8.96 7.53 17.74
CA GLU A 357 9.04 6.14 18.15
C GLU A 357 10.24 5.42 17.52
N ILE A 358 10.59 5.76 16.28
CA ILE A 358 11.75 5.19 15.59
C ILE A 358 13.06 5.66 16.26
N HIS A 359 13.17 6.95 16.59
CA HIS A 359 14.38 7.51 17.19
C HIS A 359 14.51 7.24 18.69
N GLU A 360 13.42 7.30 19.46
CA GLU A 360 13.43 7.07 20.91
C GLU A 360 13.74 5.61 21.24
N TYR A 361 13.27 4.68 20.41
CA TYR A 361 13.51 3.26 20.58
C TYR A 361 14.46 2.76 19.49
N ASN A 362 15.78 2.90 19.72
CA ASN A 362 16.90 2.40 18.87
C ASN A 362 16.76 0.95 18.34
N LYS A 363 15.75 0.18 18.78
CA LYS A 363 15.41 -1.16 18.30
C LYS A 363 14.64 -1.19 16.98
N CYS A 364 14.02 -0.08 16.58
CA CYS A 364 13.31 0.01 15.29
C CYS A 364 14.12 0.74 14.22
N SER A 365 15.45 0.87 14.42
CA SER A 365 16.32 1.62 13.53
C SER A 365 16.20 1.10 12.10
N VAL A 366 15.89 2.02 11.20
CA VAL A 366 15.94 1.81 9.76
C VAL A 366 17.35 2.26 9.33
N ASP A 367 18.37 1.45 9.66
CA ASP A 367 19.77 1.90 9.57
C ASP A 367 20.13 2.47 8.18
N PRO A 368 20.98 3.51 8.11
CA PRO A 368 21.38 4.14 6.84
C PRO A 368 22.22 3.25 5.92
N ASP A 369 23.05 2.37 6.51
CA ASP A 369 24.13 1.65 5.81
C ASP A 369 23.91 0.13 5.67
N GLU A 370 22.81 -0.42 6.19
CA GLU A 370 22.55 -1.85 6.09
C GLU A 370 21.70 -2.23 4.87
N ASP A 371 22.02 -3.41 4.30
CA ASP A 371 21.41 -4.06 3.14
C ASP A 371 19.89 -3.84 3.01
N ASP A 372 19.40 -3.49 1.81
CA ASP A 372 18.00 -3.12 1.50
C ASP A 372 16.94 -4.12 2.02
N GLN A 373 17.34 -5.34 2.37
CA GLN A 373 16.49 -6.37 2.96
C GLN A 373 16.10 -6.10 4.43
N LYS A 374 16.75 -5.17 5.14
CA LYS A 374 16.50 -4.90 6.57
C LYS A 374 15.47 -3.77 6.83
N SER A 375 15.16 -2.92 5.85
CA SER A 375 14.17 -1.83 5.95
C SER A 375 12.75 -2.21 5.49
N SER A 376 12.36 -3.49 5.57
CA SER A 376 11.02 -3.92 5.17
C SER A 376 9.92 -3.35 6.08
N LEU A 377 8.80 -2.94 5.48
CA LEU A 377 7.61 -2.45 6.19
C LEU A 377 7.12 -3.43 7.25
N VAL A 378 7.11 -4.74 6.95
CA VAL A 378 6.63 -5.77 7.88
C VAL A 378 7.47 -5.77 9.17
N LYS A 379 8.79 -5.60 9.05
CA LYS A 379 9.71 -5.54 10.20
C LYS A 379 9.47 -4.29 11.05
N LEU A 380 9.30 -3.12 10.41
CA LEU A 380 8.99 -1.88 11.12
C LEU A 380 7.66 -2.00 11.88
N LEU A 381 6.61 -2.49 11.21
CA LEU A 381 5.30 -2.67 11.84
C LEU A 381 5.37 -3.62 13.04
N LEU A 382 6.07 -4.75 12.93
CA LEU A 382 6.28 -5.68 14.06
C LEU A 382 7.03 -5.00 15.22
N CYS A 383 8.01 -4.15 14.93
CA CYS A 383 8.77 -3.42 15.96
C CYS A 383 7.93 -2.35 16.67
N LEU A 384 7.26 -1.48 15.92
CA LEU A 384 6.36 -0.45 16.47
C LEU A 384 5.20 -1.08 17.25
N GLU A 385 4.72 -2.22 16.76
CA GLU A 385 3.69 -2.97 17.43
C GLU A 385 4.17 -3.55 18.77
N GLU A 386 5.41 -4.03 18.86
CA GLU A 386 6.00 -4.46 20.12
C GLU A 386 6.06 -3.29 21.12
N ILE A 387 6.43 -2.08 20.66
CA ILE A 387 6.44 -0.85 21.49
C ILE A 387 5.03 -0.51 21.99
N LEU A 388 4.03 -0.49 21.10
CA LEU A 388 2.61 -0.32 21.45
C LEU A 388 2.17 -1.35 22.50
N LYS A 389 2.54 -2.61 22.29
CA LYS A 389 2.19 -3.71 23.17
C LYS A 389 2.88 -3.61 24.52
N LEU A 390 4.10 -3.05 24.63
CA LEU A 390 4.78 -2.70 25.88
C LEU A 390 4.10 -1.56 26.65
N GLY A 391 3.08 -0.92 26.07
CA GLY A 391 2.26 0.14 26.67
C GLY A 391 3.00 1.45 26.84
N ASN A 392 4.05 1.61 26.02
CA ASN A 392 4.60 2.90 25.72
C ASN A 392 3.59 3.66 24.86
N ASN A 393 3.59 4.97 24.97
CA ASN A 393 2.67 5.81 24.23
C ASN A 393 3.21 5.99 22.81
N VAL A 394 2.54 5.40 21.82
CA VAL A 394 2.79 5.70 20.40
C VAL A 394 1.77 6.73 19.95
N GLN A 395 2.23 7.76 19.25
CA GLN A 395 1.39 8.88 18.82
C GLN A 395 0.23 8.41 17.94
N ASP A 396 -0.93 9.05 18.10
CA ASP A 396 -2.14 8.74 17.32
C ASP A 396 -1.92 8.91 15.80
N GLU A 397 -0.99 9.76 15.40
CA GLU A 397 -0.60 9.91 13.99
C GLU A 397 0.16 8.69 13.48
N CYS A 398 1.18 8.22 14.22
CA CYS A 398 1.88 6.97 13.92
C CYS A 398 0.90 5.78 13.86
N GLN A 399 0.01 5.63 14.86
CA GLN A 399 -0.97 4.54 14.87
C GLN A 399 -1.92 4.56 13.66
N ARG A 400 -2.29 5.76 13.18
CA ARG A 400 -3.13 5.92 11.98
C ARG A 400 -2.39 5.49 10.72
N GLU A 401 -1.13 5.89 10.54
CA GLU A 401 -0.34 5.44 9.39
C GLU A 401 -0.07 3.93 9.47
N MET A 402 0.26 3.40 10.65
CA MET A 402 0.38 1.95 10.85
C MET A 402 -0.88 1.20 10.39
N LEU A 403 -2.07 1.71 10.72
CA LEU A 403 -3.33 1.09 10.30
C LEU A 403 -3.51 1.10 8.78
N VAL A 404 -3.14 2.19 8.09
CA VAL A 404 -3.18 2.29 6.62
C VAL A 404 -2.31 1.20 6.00
N HIS A 405 -1.08 1.03 6.48
CA HIS A 405 -0.17 0.03 5.93
C HIS A 405 -0.53 -1.41 6.30
N ARG A 406 -1.06 -1.64 7.50
CA ARG A 406 -1.62 -2.96 7.88
C ARG A 406 -2.75 -3.38 6.95
N ARG A 407 -3.68 -2.45 6.69
CA ARG A 407 -4.78 -2.66 5.74
C ARG A 407 -4.25 -2.93 4.32
N MET A 408 -3.24 -2.18 3.88
CA MET A 408 -2.58 -2.40 2.60
C MET A 408 -2.01 -3.83 2.48
N LEU A 409 -1.25 -4.30 3.47
CA LEU A 409 -0.65 -5.64 3.48
C LEU A 409 -1.71 -6.76 3.46
N MET A 410 -2.84 -6.57 4.15
CA MET A 410 -3.94 -7.55 4.18
C MET A 410 -4.85 -7.48 2.94
N SER A 411 -4.73 -6.43 2.11
CA SER A 411 -5.60 -6.22 0.95
C SER A 411 -5.11 -6.92 -0.32
N ASP A 412 -3.79 -7.06 -0.51
CA ASP A 412 -3.22 -7.48 -1.78
C ASP A 412 -2.07 -8.47 -1.60
N TYR A 413 -2.37 -9.74 -1.88
CA TYR A 413 -1.41 -10.83 -1.95
C TYR A 413 -0.24 -10.53 -2.92
N ALA A 414 -0.47 -9.68 -3.94
CA ALA A 414 0.55 -9.30 -4.91
C ALA A 414 1.72 -8.51 -4.29
N LEU A 415 1.50 -7.90 -3.12
CA LEU A 415 2.51 -7.08 -2.45
C LEU A 415 3.47 -7.90 -1.57
N LEU A 416 3.20 -9.19 -1.37
CA LEU A 416 3.89 -10.04 -0.39
C LEU A 416 4.74 -11.13 -1.09
N PRO A 417 6.01 -10.86 -1.45
CA PRO A 417 6.85 -11.79 -2.21
C PRO A 417 7.18 -13.08 -1.45
N GLU A 418 7.35 -13.05 -0.12
CA GLU A 418 7.52 -14.28 0.66
C GLU A 418 6.26 -15.15 0.60
N LEU A 419 5.07 -14.54 0.63
CA LEU A 419 3.82 -15.28 0.56
C LEU A 419 3.60 -15.87 -0.84
N GLN A 420 4.01 -15.17 -1.89
CA GLN A 420 4.00 -15.68 -3.27
C GLN A 420 4.89 -16.89 -3.46
N SER A 421 6.13 -16.81 -2.97
CA SER A 421 7.12 -17.87 -3.14
C SER A 421 6.84 -19.08 -2.24
N GLN A 422 6.53 -18.86 -0.96
CA GLN A 422 6.40 -19.94 0.03
C GLN A 422 5.02 -20.62 0.03
N CYS A 423 3.96 -19.96 -0.46
CA CYS A 423 2.60 -20.51 -0.52
C CYS A 423 2.16 -20.88 -1.95
N ASN A 424 3.08 -20.99 -2.91
CA ASN A 424 2.71 -21.21 -4.31
C ASN A 424 1.94 -22.52 -4.52
N ASN A 425 2.32 -23.59 -3.81
CA ASN A 425 1.68 -24.89 -3.91
C ASN A 425 0.25 -24.85 -3.35
N GLU A 426 0.09 -24.30 -2.16
CA GLU A 426 -1.20 -24.13 -1.48
C GLU A 426 -2.14 -23.26 -2.32
N ARG A 427 -1.62 -22.18 -2.91
CA ARG A 427 -2.37 -21.30 -3.80
C ARG A 427 -2.93 -22.05 -5.01
N ILE A 428 -2.11 -22.87 -5.68
CA ILE A 428 -2.53 -23.64 -6.85
C ILE A 428 -3.54 -24.73 -6.46
N GLN A 429 -3.30 -25.41 -5.33
CA GLN A 429 -4.09 -26.56 -4.91
C GLN A 429 -5.43 -26.17 -4.27
N TYR A 430 -5.43 -25.19 -3.37
CA TYR A 430 -6.59 -24.87 -2.53
C TYR A 430 -7.33 -23.59 -2.96
N CYS A 431 -6.67 -22.71 -3.74
CA CYS A 431 -7.25 -21.47 -4.23
C CYS A 431 -7.31 -21.35 -5.77
N PRO A 432 -7.65 -22.43 -6.53
CA PRO A 432 -7.56 -22.41 -7.99
C PRO A 432 -8.54 -21.44 -8.65
N SER A 433 -9.73 -21.21 -8.06
CA SER A 433 -10.74 -20.27 -8.60
C SER A 433 -10.29 -18.82 -8.59
N LEU A 434 -9.45 -18.44 -7.63
CA LEU A 434 -8.84 -17.12 -7.54
C LEU A 434 -7.61 -17.00 -8.44
N PHE A 435 -7.02 -18.12 -8.85
CA PHE A 435 -5.87 -18.19 -9.76
C PHE A 435 -6.27 -18.22 -11.24
N GLN A 436 -7.33 -18.96 -11.59
CA GLN A 436 -7.79 -19.19 -12.96
C GLN A 436 -8.51 -18.01 -13.63
N GLN A 437 -8.82 -16.94 -12.88
CA GLN A 437 -9.20 -15.64 -13.46
C GLN A 437 -7.96 -14.93 -14.06
N GLY A 438 -7.21 -15.65 -14.88
CA GLY A 438 -5.86 -15.33 -15.32
C GLY A 438 -5.71 -13.98 -16.03
N ALA A 439 -4.47 -13.51 -16.02
CA ALA A 439 -3.93 -12.40 -16.80
C ALA A 439 -4.47 -10.99 -16.44
N SER A 440 -3.63 -10.21 -15.76
CA SER A 440 -3.77 -8.77 -15.56
C SER A 440 -4.89 -8.33 -14.61
N GLY A 441 -4.55 -8.22 -13.31
CA GLY A 441 -5.14 -7.19 -12.45
C GLY A 441 -6.66 -7.03 -12.46
N THR A 442 -7.42 -8.11 -12.35
CA THR A 442 -8.87 -8.05 -12.11
C THR A 442 -9.21 -8.42 -10.66
N ILE A 443 -10.43 -8.03 -10.29
CA ILE A 443 -10.97 -7.82 -8.94
C ILE A 443 -10.85 -9.07 -8.03
N GLY A 444 -10.84 -10.29 -8.57
CA GLY A 444 -10.93 -11.54 -7.78
C GLY A 444 -9.86 -11.77 -6.71
N GLN A 445 -8.59 -11.40 -6.96
CA GLN A 445 -7.48 -11.60 -5.99
C GLN A 445 -7.35 -10.49 -4.94
N ARG A 446 -8.20 -9.46 -5.03
CA ARG A 446 -8.09 -8.21 -4.26
C ARG A 446 -8.93 -8.24 -2.99
N ASP A 447 -8.82 -7.18 -2.22
CA ASP A 447 -9.54 -6.96 -0.95
C ASP A 447 -9.27 -8.05 0.08
N GLY A 448 -8.12 -8.72 0.02
CA GLY A 448 -7.75 -9.78 0.96
C GLY A 448 -8.32 -11.17 0.62
N ARG A 449 -9.04 -11.36 -0.49
CA ARG A 449 -9.65 -12.66 -0.86
C ARG A 449 -8.65 -13.81 -0.96
N MET A 450 -7.51 -13.58 -1.62
CA MET A 450 -6.47 -14.61 -1.74
C MET A 450 -5.86 -14.96 -0.37
N ILE A 451 -5.60 -13.94 0.47
CA ILE A 451 -5.05 -14.14 1.81
C ILE A 451 -6.03 -14.96 2.64
N HIS A 452 -7.31 -14.58 2.67
CA HIS A 452 -8.36 -15.31 3.35
C HIS A 452 -8.59 -16.73 2.81
N CYS A 453 -8.41 -16.98 1.51
CA CYS A 453 -8.42 -18.33 0.98
C CYS A 453 -7.28 -19.19 1.57
N LEU A 454 -6.08 -18.63 1.69
CA LEU A 454 -4.96 -19.31 2.37
C LEU A 454 -5.22 -19.51 3.86
N LEU A 455 -5.85 -18.54 4.55
CA LEU A 455 -6.27 -18.69 5.95
C LEU A 455 -7.29 -19.82 6.11
N ALA A 456 -8.26 -19.91 5.19
CA ALA A 456 -9.25 -20.99 5.15
C ALA A 456 -8.59 -22.36 4.93
N ALA A 457 -7.63 -22.43 4.00
CA ALA A 457 -6.88 -23.65 3.72
C ALA A 457 -6.03 -24.07 4.93
N ALA A 458 -5.35 -23.13 5.59
CA ALA A 458 -4.58 -23.39 6.81
C ALA A 458 -5.45 -23.93 7.96
N ARG A 459 -6.74 -23.59 7.98
CA ARG A 459 -7.72 -24.10 8.94
C ARG A 459 -8.28 -25.49 8.58
N LYS A 460 -8.57 -25.74 7.30
CA LYS A 460 -9.31 -26.94 6.87
C LYS A 460 -8.41 -28.09 6.44
N GLU A 461 -7.22 -27.79 5.91
CA GLU A 461 -6.39 -28.76 5.21
C GLU A 461 -5.26 -29.29 6.10
N LYS A 462 -5.20 -30.61 6.26
CA LYS A 462 -4.14 -31.27 7.03
C LYS A 462 -2.76 -31.24 6.36
N ASN A 463 -2.74 -31.12 5.03
CA ASN A 463 -1.52 -31.13 4.22
C ASN A 463 -1.03 -29.71 3.88
N PHE A 464 -1.39 -28.71 4.69
CA PHE A 464 -0.89 -27.34 4.53
C PHE A 464 0.57 -27.27 4.96
N SER A 465 1.47 -26.69 4.16
CA SER A 465 2.89 -26.71 4.50
C SER A 465 3.24 -25.79 5.67
N ASN A 466 4.21 -26.22 6.49
CA ASN A 466 4.76 -25.40 7.57
C ASN A 466 5.46 -24.13 7.06
N ARG A 467 6.01 -24.17 5.83
CA ARG A 467 6.64 -23.00 5.19
C ARG A 467 5.62 -21.91 4.91
N CYS A 468 4.51 -22.27 4.25
CA CYS A 468 3.43 -21.32 4.01
C CYS A 468 2.80 -20.84 5.32
N LEU A 469 2.56 -21.74 6.28
CA LEU A 469 1.98 -21.40 7.58
C LEU A 469 2.82 -20.37 8.35
N SER A 470 4.15 -20.51 8.31
CA SER A 470 5.07 -19.55 8.95
C SER A 470 4.93 -18.14 8.38
N VAL A 471 4.87 -18.00 7.05
CA VAL A 471 4.73 -16.70 6.39
C VAL A 471 3.34 -16.10 6.62
N VAL A 472 2.28 -16.92 6.57
CA VAL A 472 0.92 -16.49 6.91
C VAL A 472 0.85 -15.97 8.34
N ASN A 473 1.44 -16.68 9.31
CA ASN A 473 1.47 -16.25 10.71
C ASN A 473 2.27 -14.95 10.89
N SER A 474 3.37 -14.78 10.15
CA SER A 474 4.16 -13.54 10.14
C SER A 474 3.32 -12.34 9.66
N LEU A 475 2.56 -12.52 8.57
CA LEU A 475 1.65 -11.49 8.06
C LEU A 475 0.56 -11.15 9.09
N VAL A 476 -0.13 -12.17 9.62
CA VAL A 476 -1.21 -11.97 10.61
C VAL A 476 -0.69 -11.27 11.86
N ARG A 477 0.56 -11.55 12.26
CA ARG A 477 1.21 -10.84 13.37
C ARG A 477 1.44 -9.36 13.06
N ALA A 478 1.96 -9.03 11.88
CA ALA A 478 2.25 -7.65 11.51
C ALA A 478 0.98 -6.80 11.31
N VAL A 479 -0.06 -7.41 10.73
CA VAL A 479 -1.36 -6.78 10.47
C VAL A 479 -2.18 -6.65 11.76
N ASP A 480 -2.12 -7.67 12.63
CA ASP A 480 -2.90 -7.82 13.86
C ASP A 480 -4.41 -7.53 13.70
N PRO A 481 -5.10 -8.26 12.79
CA PRO A 481 -6.53 -8.10 12.57
C PRO A 481 -7.37 -8.50 13.79
N GLY A 482 -6.79 -9.24 14.74
CA GLY A 482 -7.41 -9.59 16.01
C GLY A 482 -7.54 -8.41 16.99
N SER A 483 -6.63 -7.44 16.93
CA SER A 483 -6.71 -6.21 17.73
C SER A 483 -7.61 -5.16 17.09
N ASP A 484 -7.59 -5.02 15.76
CA ASP A 484 -8.41 -4.05 15.05
C ASP A 484 -8.93 -4.62 13.74
N ILE A 485 -10.24 -4.82 13.66
CA ILE A 485 -10.91 -5.35 12.46
C ILE A 485 -10.65 -4.50 11.22
N ARG A 486 -10.38 -3.20 11.37
CA ARG A 486 -10.12 -2.28 10.24
C ARG A 486 -8.81 -2.60 9.50
N ALA A 487 -7.89 -3.32 10.14
CA ALA A 487 -6.66 -3.79 9.53
C ALA A 487 -6.93 -4.88 8.47
N ASP A 488 -8.11 -5.51 8.50
CA ASP A 488 -8.54 -6.52 7.55
C ASP A 488 -9.73 -6.03 6.71
N PRO A 489 -9.50 -5.59 5.46
CA PRO A 489 -10.56 -5.03 4.63
C PRO A 489 -11.64 -6.05 4.27
N LEU A 490 -11.30 -7.34 4.12
CA LEU A 490 -12.29 -8.36 3.79
C LEU A 490 -13.16 -8.63 4.99
N LEU A 491 -12.55 -8.90 6.14
CA LEU A 491 -13.26 -9.15 7.38
C LEU A 491 -14.14 -7.97 7.79
N GLU A 492 -13.63 -6.74 7.68
CA GLU A 492 -14.42 -5.54 7.99
C GLU A 492 -15.65 -5.43 7.08
N SER A 493 -15.47 -5.60 5.76
CA SER A 493 -16.57 -5.43 4.80
C SER A 493 -17.61 -6.54 4.89
N THR A 494 -17.22 -7.81 5.05
CA THR A 494 -18.16 -8.93 5.21
C THR A 494 -18.89 -8.89 6.54
N CYS A 495 -18.24 -8.43 7.61
CA CYS A 495 -18.86 -8.33 8.93
C CYS A 495 -19.60 -7.02 9.20
N ARG A 496 -19.47 -5.96 8.37
CA ARG A 496 -20.14 -4.67 8.59
C ARG A 496 -21.65 -4.80 8.85
N PRO A 497 -22.44 -5.58 8.09
CA PRO A 497 -23.88 -5.73 8.35
C PRO A 497 -24.16 -6.36 9.72
N VAL A 498 -23.31 -7.29 10.18
CA VAL A 498 -23.44 -7.94 11.49
C VAL A 498 -23.04 -6.97 12.60
N ILE A 499 -21.97 -6.20 12.41
CA ILE A 499 -21.49 -5.18 13.37
C ILE A 499 -22.57 -4.13 13.62
N ASP A 500 -23.21 -3.63 12.56
CA ASP A 500 -24.22 -2.58 12.66
C ASP A 500 -25.47 -3.03 13.44
N ILE A 501 -25.78 -4.33 13.43
CA ILE A 501 -26.95 -4.90 14.10
C ILE A 501 -26.61 -5.41 15.52
N LEU A 502 -25.53 -6.18 15.66
CA LEU A 502 -25.19 -6.90 16.89
C LEU A 502 -24.16 -6.18 17.75
N CYS A 503 -23.34 -5.31 17.16
CA CYS A 503 -22.26 -4.58 17.83
C CYS A 503 -22.31 -3.04 17.65
N PRO A 504 -23.48 -2.36 17.60
CA PRO A 504 -23.60 -0.97 17.15
C PRO A 504 -22.89 0.07 18.04
N ARG A 505 -22.58 -0.27 19.30
CA ARG A 505 -21.94 0.64 20.27
C ARG A 505 -20.49 0.27 20.58
N VAL A 506 -19.94 -0.71 19.87
CA VAL A 506 -18.58 -1.20 20.10
C VAL A 506 -17.61 -0.41 19.24
N LYS A 507 -16.67 0.28 19.87
CA LYS A 507 -15.61 1.01 19.15
C LYS A 507 -14.58 0.02 18.59
N PRO A 508 -14.08 0.21 17.36
CA PRO A 508 -12.97 -0.57 16.82
C PRO A 508 -11.68 -0.32 17.60
N GLY A 509 -10.75 -1.27 17.49
CA GLY A 509 -9.54 -1.33 18.33
C GLY A 509 -9.73 -2.15 19.61
N ASP A 510 -8.61 -2.46 20.26
CA ASP A 510 -8.56 -3.24 21.51
C ASP A 510 -9.25 -4.61 21.48
N SER A 511 -9.34 -5.23 20.30
CA SER A 511 -10.10 -6.45 20.03
C SER A 511 -11.61 -6.34 20.30
N ASN A 512 -12.15 -5.15 20.61
CA ASN A 512 -13.52 -5.01 21.09
C ASN A 512 -14.56 -5.53 20.09
N VAL A 513 -14.41 -5.17 18.81
CA VAL A 513 -15.33 -5.61 17.74
C VAL A 513 -15.19 -7.11 17.48
N ILE A 514 -13.96 -7.62 17.42
CA ILE A 514 -13.68 -9.06 17.24
C ILE A 514 -14.32 -9.88 18.37
N LEU A 515 -14.19 -9.45 19.61
CA LEU A 515 -14.81 -10.10 20.78
C LEU A 515 -16.34 -10.08 20.68
N CYS A 516 -16.94 -8.94 20.32
CA CYS A 516 -18.38 -8.83 20.16
C CYS A 516 -18.92 -9.77 19.06
N LEU A 517 -18.21 -9.88 17.94
CA LEU A 517 -18.57 -10.79 16.86
C LEU A 517 -18.45 -12.25 17.30
N LEU A 518 -17.36 -12.60 18.01
CA LEU A 518 -17.15 -13.94 18.55
C LEU A 518 -18.26 -14.35 19.55
N ASP A 519 -18.71 -13.41 20.39
CA ASP A 519 -19.82 -13.62 21.32
C ASP A 519 -21.16 -13.87 20.62
N ASN A 520 -21.28 -13.40 19.39
CA ASN A 520 -22.46 -13.52 18.56
C ASN A 520 -22.33 -14.57 17.45
N LEU A 521 -21.31 -15.43 17.47
CA LEU A 521 -21.09 -16.48 16.45
C LEU A 521 -22.34 -17.34 16.18
N LYS A 522 -23.13 -17.63 17.23
CA LYS A 522 -24.33 -18.48 17.13
C LYS A 522 -25.63 -17.68 16.93
N ASN A 523 -25.54 -16.36 16.77
CA ASN A 523 -26.70 -15.49 16.60
C ASN A 523 -27.31 -15.70 15.21
N ALA A 524 -28.64 -15.73 15.10
CA ALA A 524 -29.33 -15.90 13.81
C ALA A 524 -29.05 -14.76 12.81
N ARG A 525 -28.56 -13.60 13.28
CA ARG A 525 -28.16 -12.47 12.44
C ARG A 525 -26.69 -12.52 12.01
N MET A 526 -25.93 -13.52 12.45
CA MET A 526 -24.59 -13.79 11.94
C MET A 526 -24.69 -14.35 10.52
N THR A 527 -24.03 -13.70 9.57
CA THR A 527 -23.96 -14.17 8.18
C THR A 527 -22.85 -15.21 8.03
N GLU A 528 -23.03 -16.20 7.15
CA GLU A 528 -22.04 -17.24 6.86
C GLU A 528 -20.68 -16.64 6.44
N ASP A 529 -20.67 -15.62 5.58
CA ASP A 529 -19.43 -14.97 5.13
C ASP A 529 -18.65 -14.33 6.28
N CYS A 530 -19.33 -13.60 7.17
CA CYS A 530 -18.70 -13.00 8.35
C CYS A 530 -18.20 -14.07 9.32
N GLU A 531 -19.00 -15.11 9.59
CA GLU A 531 -18.60 -16.23 10.44
C GLU A 531 -17.32 -16.89 9.90
N ASP A 532 -17.28 -17.19 8.61
CA ASP A 532 -16.13 -17.83 7.96
C ASP A 532 -14.87 -16.97 8.06
N ARG A 533 -14.94 -15.69 7.66
CA ARG A 533 -13.78 -14.78 7.73
C ARG A 533 -13.30 -14.58 9.16
N LEU A 534 -14.22 -14.42 10.10
CA LEU A 534 -13.90 -14.25 11.52
C LEU A 534 -13.20 -15.50 12.07
N MET A 535 -13.71 -16.68 11.74
CA MET A 535 -13.16 -17.94 12.20
C MET A 535 -11.80 -18.27 11.56
N GLU A 536 -11.53 -17.84 10.33
CA GLU A 536 -10.21 -17.94 9.69
C GLU A 536 -9.14 -17.20 10.49
N VAL A 537 -9.41 -15.95 10.87
CA VAL A 537 -8.50 -15.16 11.71
C VAL A 537 -8.42 -15.72 13.12
N ALA A 538 -9.56 -15.96 13.77
CA ALA A 538 -9.60 -16.45 15.16
C ALA A 538 -8.91 -17.81 15.32
N TYR A 539 -8.98 -18.69 14.32
CA TYR A 539 -8.33 -19.99 14.33
C TYR A 539 -6.80 -19.88 14.47
N LEU A 540 -6.16 -18.97 13.73
CA LEU A 540 -4.71 -18.74 13.83
C LEU A 540 -4.35 -18.07 15.16
N LEU A 541 -5.11 -17.04 15.56
CA LEU A 541 -4.90 -16.35 16.84
C LEU A 541 -4.97 -17.31 18.04
N ALA A 542 -5.81 -18.34 17.96
CA ALA A 542 -5.97 -19.33 19.02
C ALA A 542 -4.81 -20.33 19.12
N ARG A 543 -4.01 -20.49 18.06
CA ARG A 543 -2.96 -21.52 17.93
C ARG A 543 -1.55 -20.99 18.11
N ASP A 544 -1.32 -19.72 17.79
CA ASP A 544 -0.03 -19.07 17.97
C ASP A 544 -0.14 -18.01 19.07
N TRP A 545 0.40 -18.33 20.25
CA TRP A 545 0.46 -17.39 21.37
C TRP A 545 1.18 -16.07 21.04
N ARG A 546 2.07 -16.02 20.04
CA ARG A 546 2.69 -14.77 19.55
C ARG A 546 1.66 -13.81 18.98
N LEU A 547 0.51 -14.34 18.57
CA LEU A 547 -0.66 -13.59 18.12
C LEU A 547 -1.60 -13.21 19.29
N THR A 548 -1.23 -13.50 20.55
CA THR A 548 -1.93 -13.06 21.78
C THR A 548 -1.06 -12.22 22.74
N PRO A 549 -0.35 -11.20 22.24
CA PRO A 549 0.69 -10.48 22.98
C PRO A 549 0.19 -9.70 24.20
N ARG A 550 -1.09 -9.32 24.24
CA ARG A 550 -1.68 -8.65 25.41
C ARG A 550 -1.65 -9.55 26.65
N LEU A 551 -1.97 -10.83 26.49
CA LEU A 551 -1.88 -11.80 27.57
C LEU A 551 -0.44 -11.95 28.02
N LEU A 552 0.47 -12.09 27.05
CA LEU A 552 1.87 -12.30 27.34
C LEU A 552 2.47 -11.21 28.21
N ARG A 553 2.25 -9.94 27.85
CA ARG A 553 2.71 -8.82 28.68
C ARG A 553 2.02 -8.81 30.03
N THR A 554 0.69 -8.83 30.02
CA THR A 554 -0.07 -8.60 31.24
C THR A 554 0.17 -9.70 32.27
N CYS A 555 0.43 -10.92 31.80
CA CYS A 555 0.73 -12.07 32.61
C CYS A 555 2.22 -12.43 32.64
N GLN A 556 3.13 -11.62 32.10
CA GLN A 556 4.54 -11.98 31.94
C GLN A 556 5.19 -12.40 33.25
N THR A 557 5.06 -11.57 34.28
CA THR A 557 5.57 -11.85 35.62
C THR A 557 4.98 -13.15 36.15
N SER A 558 3.66 -13.33 36.03
CA SER A 558 2.98 -14.54 36.46
C SER A 558 3.42 -15.79 35.67
N LEU A 559 3.67 -15.66 34.37
CA LEU A 559 4.14 -16.75 33.51
C LEU A 559 5.56 -17.18 33.85
N VAL A 560 6.47 -16.23 34.11
CA VAL A 560 7.84 -16.52 34.53
C VAL A 560 7.87 -17.09 35.95
N THR A 561 7.13 -16.49 36.87
CA THR A 561 7.16 -16.87 38.30
C THR A 561 6.40 -18.16 38.59
N PHE A 562 5.20 -18.33 38.03
CA PHE A 562 4.35 -19.48 38.37
C PHE A 562 4.33 -20.58 37.31
N CYS A 563 4.57 -20.23 36.04
CA CYS A 563 4.50 -21.17 34.92
C CYS A 563 5.86 -21.47 34.29
N HIS A 564 6.96 -21.01 34.90
CA HIS A 564 8.34 -21.25 34.47
C HIS A 564 8.63 -20.91 33.00
N LEU A 565 7.96 -19.89 32.46
CA LEU A 565 8.24 -19.40 31.10
C LEU A 565 9.72 -18.92 31.03
N PRO A 566 10.52 -19.39 30.04
CA PRO A 566 11.89 -18.94 29.86
C PRO A 566 11.98 -17.43 29.69
N LYS A 567 12.99 -16.78 30.27
CA LYS A 567 13.11 -15.30 30.23
C LYS A 567 13.41 -14.77 28.82
N ASP A 568 13.95 -15.61 27.95
CA ASP A 568 14.31 -15.41 26.55
C ASP A 568 13.19 -15.81 25.58
N TRP A 569 11.95 -15.98 26.06
CA TRP A 569 10.80 -16.41 25.26
C TRP A 569 10.54 -15.55 24.02
N SER A 570 10.91 -14.26 24.02
CA SER A 570 10.72 -13.36 22.88
C SER A 570 11.62 -13.70 21.69
N MET A 571 12.72 -14.43 21.91
CA MET A 571 13.67 -14.84 20.89
C MET A 571 13.43 -16.27 20.37
N ASN A 572 12.70 -17.10 21.12
CA ASN A 572 12.44 -18.49 20.76
C ASN A 572 11.18 -18.62 19.87
N GLN A 573 11.39 -18.99 18.61
CA GLN A 573 10.34 -19.07 17.57
C GLN A 573 9.46 -20.33 17.64
N ASP A 574 9.76 -21.29 18.53
CA ASP A 574 9.25 -22.67 18.50
C ASP A 574 8.25 -23.03 19.63
N ILE A 575 7.48 -22.07 20.14
CA ILE A 575 6.40 -22.37 21.09
C ILE A 575 5.14 -22.78 20.30
N SER A 576 4.83 -24.08 20.32
CA SER A 576 3.69 -24.68 19.61
C SER A 576 2.34 -24.43 20.30
N GLY A 577 1.22 -24.62 19.58
CA GLY A 577 -0.14 -24.48 20.12
C GLY A 577 -0.43 -25.28 21.39
N VAL A 578 0.20 -26.45 21.53
CA VAL A 578 0.12 -27.30 22.74
C VAL A 578 0.76 -26.61 23.94
N GLN A 579 1.90 -25.95 23.74
CA GLN A 579 2.57 -25.20 24.81
C GLN A 579 1.75 -23.97 25.23
N VAL A 580 1.04 -23.34 24.29
CA VAL A 580 0.10 -22.24 24.59
C VAL A 580 -1.00 -22.70 25.55
N GLY A 581 -1.59 -23.88 25.28
CA GLY A 581 -2.56 -24.53 26.16
C GLY A 581 -2.01 -24.77 27.57
N MET A 582 -0.76 -25.26 27.67
CA MET A 582 -0.11 -25.49 28.96
C MET A 582 0.05 -24.20 29.78
N TYR A 583 0.49 -23.11 29.17
CA TYR A 583 0.64 -21.83 29.86
C TYR A 583 -0.71 -21.22 30.25
N LEU A 584 -1.73 -21.32 29.39
CA LEU A 584 -3.09 -20.89 29.70
C LEU A 584 -3.71 -21.70 30.86
N GLY A 585 -3.54 -23.02 30.85
CA GLY A 585 -3.95 -23.92 31.93
C GLY A 585 -3.26 -23.57 33.24
N CYS A 586 -1.93 -23.39 33.22
CA CYS A 586 -1.17 -22.95 34.40
C CYS A 586 -1.67 -21.59 34.94
N LEU A 587 -1.82 -20.57 34.09
CA LEU A 587 -2.37 -19.28 34.51
C LEU A 587 -3.77 -19.43 35.12
N TYR A 588 -4.60 -20.29 34.54
CA TYR A 588 -5.94 -20.55 35.06
C TYR A 588 -5.93 -21.24 36.44
N GLN A 589 -5.03 -22.20 36.65
CA GLN A 589 -4.82 -22.81 37.96
C GLN A 589 -4.40 -21.77 39.00
N GLN A 590 -3.53 -20.83 38.60
CA GLN A 590 -3.03 -19.76 39.46
C GLN A 590 -3.92 -18.52 39.51
N ARG A 591 -5.13 -18.55 38.95
CA ARG A 591 -6.00 -17.37 38.74
C ARG A 591 -6.24 -16.50 39.98
N GLN A 592 -6.18 -17.07 41.18
CA GLN A 592 -6.38 -16.32 42.43
C GLN A 592 -5.14 -15.47 42.81
N GLN A 593 -3.96 -15.90 42.38
CA GLN A 593 -2.66 -15.25 42.63
C GLN A 593 -2.26 -14.29 41.50
N LEU A 594 -3.01 -14.29 40.38
CA LEU A 594 -2.75 -13.37 39.25
C LEU A 594 -3.20 -11.95 39.55
N ASP A 595 -2.43 -10.98 39.10
CA ASP A 595 -2.80 -9.56 39.11
C ASP A 595 -4.13 -9.33 38.38
N ARG A 596 -4.88 -8.30 38.81
CA ARG A 596 -6.21 -7.97 38.25
C ARG A 596 -6.19 -7.86 36.73
N LYS A 597 -5.16 -7.22 36.18
CA LYS A 597 -5.00 -7.06 34.72
C LYS A 597 -4.79 -8.42 34.04
N CYS A 598 -3.86 -9.25 34.56
CA CYS A 598 -3.56 -10.57 33.98
C CYS A 598 -4.79 -11.47 34.02
N ARG A 599 -5.49 -11.48 35.15
CA ARG A 599 -6.71 -12.24 35.35
C ARG A 599 -7.82 -11.82 34.37
N SER A 600 -7.91 -10.53 34.05
CA SER A 600 -8.87 -10.01 33.06
C SER A 600 -8.53 -10.49 31.65
N GLU A 601 -7.27 -10.38 31.23
CA GLU A 601 -6.83 -10.85 29.91
C GLU A 601 -6.93 -12.37 29.76
N LEU A 602 -6.58 -13.12 30.81
CA LEU A 602 -6.78 -14.57 30.84
C LEU A 602 -8.25 -14.94 30.64
N LYS A 603 -9.16 -14.29 31.38
CA LYS A 603 -10.61 -14.50 31.22
C LYS A 603 -11.05 -14.19 29.79
N ARG A 604 -10.54 -13.12 29.19
CA ARG A 604 -10.85 -12.72 27.80
C ARG A 604 -10.45 -13.81 26.81
N ILE A 605 -9.22 -14.31 26.87
CA ILE A 605 -8.73 -15.35 25.95
C ILE A 605 -9.45 -16.68 26.17
N MET A 606 -9.65 -17.08 27.43
CA MET A 606 -10.42 -18.29 27.73
C MET A 606 -11.84 -18.19 27.18
N HIS A 607 -12.46 -17.02 27.31
CA HIS A 607 -13.79 -16.77 26.77
C HIS A 607 -13.83 -16.88 25.24
N ILE A 608 -12.86 -16.30 24.52
CA ILE A 608 -12.70 -16.48 23.06
C ILE A 608 -12.61 -17.96 22.69
N ARG A 609 -11.66 -18.69 23.31
CA ARG A 609 -11.44 -20.11 23.01
C ARG A 609 -12.70 -20.93 23.27
N THR A 610 -13.52 -20.56 24.27
CA THR A 610 -14.77 -21.27 24.54
C THR A 610 -15.89 -21.03 23.53
N GLN A 611 -15.75 -20.11 22.58
CA GLN A 611 -16.84 -19.87 21.63
C GLN A 611 -17.03 -21.02 20.62
N SER A 612 -15.94 -21.71 20.28
CA SER A 612 -15.96 -22.84 19.36
C SER A 612 -14.88 -23.85 19.71
N ILE A 613 -15.19 -25.14 19.58
CA ILE A 613 -14.20 -26.23 19.71
C ILE A 613 -13.03 -26.01 18.73
N GLY A 614 -13.30 -25.39 17.58
CA GLY A 614 -12.28 -25.04 16.58
C GLY A 614 -11.23 -24.02 17.05
N LEU A 615 -11.45 -23.37 18.20
CA LEU A 615 -10.54 -22.41 18.81
C LEU A 615 -9.78 -23.02 20.00
N MET A 616 -9.90 -24.33 20.20
CA MET A 616 -9.25 -25.09 21.27
C MET A 616 -8.40 -26.20 20.65
N PRO A 617 -7.17 -25.88 20.15
CA PRO A 617 -6.36 -26.86 19.43
C PRO A 617 -6.13 -28.16 20.21
N GLU A 618 -6.04 -28.08 21.54
CA GLU A 618 -5.82 -29.23 22.42
C GLU A 618 -6.99 -30.23 22.39
N ILE A 619 -8.21 -29.74 22.18
CA ILE A 619 -9.42 -30.56 22.05
C ILE A 619 -9.68 -30.90 20.59
N GLU A 620 -9.48 -29.93 19.70
CA GLU A 620 -9.77 -30.09 18.28
C GLU A 620 -8.91 -31.19 17.66
N ASP A 621 -7.60 -31.14 17.86
CA ASP A 621 -6.63 -32.04 17.24
C ASP A 621 -6.79 -33.48 17.76
N ASN A 622 -7.19 -33.64 19.03
CA ASN A 622 -7.30 -34.92 19.71
C ASN A 622 -8.70 -35.54 19.68
N CYS A 623 -9.76 -34.73 19.65
CA CYS A 623 -11.13 -35.20 19.90
C CYS A 623 -12.09 -34.99 18.72
N LEU A 624 -11.78 -34.21 17.68
CA LEU A 624 -12.75 -33.97 16.59
C LEU A 624 -13.19 -35.24 15.87
N ALA A 625 -12.27 -36.18 15.63
CA ALA A 625 -12.58 -37.45 14.97
C ALA A 625 -13.59 -38.26 15.80
N ASP A 626 -13.41 -38.30 17.11
CA ASP A 626 -14.30 -39.01 18.04
C ASP A 626 -15.66 -38.31 18.19
N LEU A 627 -15.67 -36.97 18.22
CA LEU A 627 -16.90 -36.17 18.24
C LEU A 627 -17.70 -36.32 16.94
N ALA A 628 -17.05 -36.51 15.79
CA ALA A 628 -17.72 -36.75 14.51
C ALA A 628 -18.44 -38.12 14.46
N ILE A 629 -17.93 -39.12 15.19
CA ILE A 629 -18.49 -40.48 15.28
C ILE A 629 -19.72 -40.52 16.20
N CYS A 630 -19.97 -39.47 17.01
CA CYS A 630 -21.13 -39.41 17.89
C CYS A 630 -22.45 -39.52 17.08
N LYS A 631 -23.18 -40.62 17.25
CA LYS A 631 -24.39 -40.96 16.47
C LYS A 631 -25.66 -40.28 16.96
N ASN A 632 -25.66 -39.73 18.17
CA ASN A 632 -26.85 -39.10 18.74
C ASN A 632 -26.98 -37.67 18.19
N PRO A 633 -28.02 -37.33 17.41
CA PRO A 633 -28.20 -36.00 16.81
C PRO A 633 -28.44 -34.89 17.85
N GLU A 634 -28.98 -35.22 19.03
CA GLU A 634 -29.04 -34.27 20.16
C GLU A 634 -27.64 -33.99 20.68
N ILE A 635 -26.79 -35.00 20.90
CA ILE A 635 -25.40 -34.80 21.35
C ILE A 635 -24.52 -34.18 20.24
N LYS A 636 -24.75 -34.49 18.96
CA LYS A 636 -24.06 -33.83 17.82
C LYS A 636 -24.45 -32.36 17.71
N GLY A 637 -25.73 -32.07 17.94
CA GLY A 637 -26.29 -30.73 18.03
C GLY A 637 -25.80 -30.01 19.28
N GLU A 638 -25.70 -30.67 20.44
CA GLU A 638 -25.30 -30.12 21.74
C GLU A 638 -23.79 -30.02 21.94
N VAL A 639 -22.96 -30.86 21.32
CA VAL A 639 -21.50 -30.68 21.29
C VAL A 639 -21.14 -29.49 20.39
N ARG A 640 -21.92 -29.26 19.30
CA ARG A 640 -21.82 -28.03 18.48
C ARG A 640 -22.49 -26.81 19.13
N LYS A 641 -23.64 -26.97 19.81
CA LYS A 641 -24.49 -25.86 20.32
C LYS A 641 -24.30 -25.59 21.82
N ASN A 642 -24.20 -26.60 22.67
CA ASN A 642 -24.22 -26.51 24.13
C ASN A 642 -22.83 -26.51 24.78
N LEU A 643 -22.37 -25.28 24.99
CA LEU A 643 -21.39 -24.87 25.99
C LEU A 643 -21.90 -25.04 27.45
N LYS A 644 -22.68 -26.07 27.77
CA LYS A 644 -22.95 -26.42 29.18
C LYS A 644 -21.71 -26.99 29.88
N TYR A 645 -20.67 -27.34 29.11
CA TYR A 645 -19.37 -27.77 29.61
C TYR A 645 -18.36 -26.60 29.74
N LYS A 646 -18.79 -25.32 29.76
CA LYS A 646 -17.88 -24.19 30.05
C LYS A 646 -17.08 -24.38 31.35
N GLU A 647 -17.68 -24.97 32.39
CA GLU A 647 -16.98 -25.31 33.63
C GLU A 647 -16.08 -26.54 33.54
N TYR A 648 -16.40 -27.49 32.66
CA TYR A 648 -15.68 -28.75 32.54
C TYR A 648 -14.48 -28.66 31.60
N ILE A 649 -14.60 -27.90 30.50
CA ILE A 649 -13.47 -27.62 29.60
C ILE A 649 -12.42 -26.78 30.31
N VAL A 650 -12.85 -25.84 31.14
CA VAL A 650 -11.99 -25.02 32.01
C VAL A 650 -11.43 -25.80 33.22
N LYS A 651 -12.01 -26.97 33.55
CA LYS A 651 -11.43 -27.93 34.51
C LYS A 651 -10.54 -28.98 33.83
N PHE A 652 -10.68 -29.17 32.52
CA PHE A 652 -9.93 -30.13 31.71
C PHE A 652 -8.60 -29.52 31.21
N LEU A 653 -8.62 -28.23 30.86
CA LEU A 653 -7.43 -27.36 30.77
C LEU A 653 -6.93 -27.01 32.18
#